data_AF-A0A0F9TSG1-F1
#
_entry.id   AF-A0A0F9TSG1-F1
#
_cell.length_a   1.000
_cell.length_b   1.000
_cell.length_c   1.000
_cell.angle_alpha   90.00
_cell.angle_beta   90.00
_cell.angle_gamma   90.00
#
_symmetry.space_group_name_H-M   'P 1'
#
loop_
_entity.id
_entity.type
_entity.pdbx_description
1 polymer ?
#
loop_
_entity_poly.entity_id
_entity_poly.type
_entity_poly.pdbx_seq_one_letter_code
_entity_poly.pdbx_strand_id
1 'polypeptide(L)'
;MPITSEQATTELRRRAATKELERREQEVPEEGGRFRGAGATGMWEPDKPKARLRDVPGIAKRGVVSAELGVAKGVVGTLDAMLNLPAEDVRKVGTPWAPSQFTRTPEEIRERTEPIREAKRKIISAQRKFGRKYSGPLAWTTRVVSEAIPYMGNAMVGGIVAGPVGAATVGFVVEGDNAYDEAIASGATEQQAQTERVVVGSINAVIEAIQVGRILKFAKSGKHSLKAFIKLAKTKGLFIAGKEGFKNFGPDALRLSIEESIEEFTQEGVSLGVPAAFRGEYPVKTDGSPDWWAIGERLGEAALGGAVAAPFLGGAGAVLTEAGRVNGDKPAAPVEVPAEIVATTEPVTSDQAIGQQYGMMNEETDATLQYAEGRFRELKNKDDRSAKERRELTFLKKQRANVEALLDDATSKKPLVPGLVTPEGKRITPATMIVDQLETLPRIQPTEGERRRMGKVGKLLTEAKRWGTYYGLNEDMMLKLTERLDQYMESGPIKRFVYHPIKNSNARARDNSKKIMSGFVKTFEDLGIDFGKMIFNERNDVVAGFPLTDTERIGMYVLAQNEKGRKRVEPWFEDEEIDNAQAVNQVIKSVEISDEEMAIVQEIQTYIDTMSPRFFAAAERMGIEDITKEDFYMMLLTEDQDEISQHPAIEELARNIGRKQIRTPGEKATKERTGTKARARIDMATVLPQMIDAVERFIEVGPVAAKVGRSMDNPKFKKALNNATRGEGYKVMRRWLEDSTRGSADVDNGYFGNIAKNLRYNAVQFVLGFKSLTVAPKQLISGINAMTVRPDIAWSIMKRMARYGDMGALGNLKKDYAEASKKSKMMKSRDWNRDLIRKWDRSDVRKYFQGKRMSRISMAHIAYNDKATTTAVWLSAYEQAMIDLDGNEKVAIQVADDLVTSTQPMGNVEDLPGFFRGNAFEKMMTQFMNQPNKNWNMLRHDIYGKLRAGKITKLQATQRFMTGQIIPAVLLGMITRGRLPESPEEVLKDIASHMMGPHVFFGRFIYNAATGDWDPLESAISAIPFKGFEEGARTVTSAKRGDIQKTIEHGVGTYGAFTGKIPQQLITTTGGIIDLAQGETEDIKRIVYSEYMIKKNKPKAPTGRHRTINRPPVRRRR
;
A
#
# COMPACT_ATOMS: atom_id res chain seq x y z
N MET A 1 8.87 62.20 -31.33
CA MET A 1 9.04 60.88 -31.98
C MET A 1 7.67 60.34 -32.32
N PRO A 2 7.39 59.89 -33.55
CA PRO A 2 6.09 59.32 -33.87
C PRO A 2 5.99 57.90 -33.28
N ILE A 3 4.94 57.68 -32.50
CA ILE A 3 4.59 56.38 -31.90
C ILE A 3 4.26 55.41 -33.04
N THR A 4 4.86 54.23 -33.01
CA THR A 4 4.63 53.22 -34.05
C THR A 4 3.18 52.71 -33.99
N SER A 5 2.62 52.34 -35.13
CA SER A 5 1.22 51.89 -35.25
C SER A 5 0.87 50.71 -34.33
N GLU A 6 1.86 49.90 -33.94
CA GLU A 6 1.70 48.77 -33.04
C GLU A 6 1.47 49.20 -31.57
N GLN A 7 2.11 50.29 -31.14
CA GLN A 7 1.88 50.87 -29.80
C GLN A 7 0.50 51.53 -29.71
N ALA A 8 0.06 52.23 -30.75
CA ALA A 8 -1.29 52.80 -30.82
C ALA A 8 -2.38 51.71 -30.78
N THR A 9 -2.16 50.57 -31.47
CA THR A 9 -3.10 49.44 -31.49
C THR A 9 -3.18 48.75 -30.13
N THR A 10 -2.07 48.69 -29.40
CA THR A 10 -2.00 48.09 -28.06
C THR A 10 -2.71 48.96 -27.03
N GLU A 11 -2.58 50.28 -27.15
CA GLU A 11 -3.25 51.22 -26.26
C GLU A 11 -4.77 51.33 -26.53
N LEU A 12 -5.19 51.22 -27.80
CA LEU A 12 -6.60 51.11 -28.18
C LEU A 12 -7.24 49.83 -27.63
N ARG A 13 -6.54 48.68 -27.67
CA ARG A 13 -7.02 47.43 -27.07
C ARG A 13 -7.13 47.52 -25.55
N ARG A 14 -6.21 48.23 -24.91
CA ARG A 14 -6.23 48.47 -23.46
C ARG A 14 -7.43 49.32 -23.06
N ARG A 15 -7.69 50.42 -23.79
CA ARG A 15 -8.85 51.30 -23.54
C ARG A 15 -10.19 50.60 -23.82
N ALA A 16 -10.27 49.74 -24.83
CA ALA A 16 -11.47 48.95 -25.11
C ALA A 16 -11.79 47.94 -24.00
N ALA A 17 -10.77 47.28 -23.44
CA ALA A 17 -10.95 46.33 -22.34
C ALA A 17 -11.40 47.01 -21.03
N THR A 18 -10.91 48.23 -20.74
CA THR A 18 -11.33 49.00 -19.56
C THR A 18 -12.78 49.48 -19.70
N LYS A 19 -13.19 49.93 -20.88
CA LYS A 19 -14.57 50.38 -21.14
C LYS A 19 -15.61 49.26 -21.08
N GLU A 20 -15.24 48.03 -21.46
CA GLU A 20 -16.14 46.86 -21.37
C GLU A 20 -16.33 46.40 -19.90
N LEU A 21 -15.33 46.64 -19.04
CA LEU A 21 -15.41 46.37 -17.60
C LEU A 21 -16.30 47.39 -16.88
N GLU A 22 -16.15 48.68 -17.20
CA GLU A 22 -17.00 49.75 -16.64
C GLU A 22 -18.47 49.61 -17.10
N ARG A 23 -18.72 49.13 -18.32
CA ARG A 23 -20.08 48.88 -18.83
C ARG A 23 -20.75 47.69 -18.14
N ARG A 24 -19.99 46.70 -17.66
CA ARG A 24 -20.53 45.54 -16.94
C ARG A 24 -20.90 45.82 -15.47
N GLU A 25 -20.37 46.89 -14.89
CA GLU A 25 -20.72 47.30 -13.52
C GLU A 25 -21.95 48.22 -13.45
N GLN A 26 -22.44 48.74 -14.58
CA GLN A 26 -23.57 49.70 -14.62
C GLN A 26 -24.92 49.13 -15.08
N GLU A 27 -25.01 47.83 -15.44
CA GLU A 27 -26.28 47.22 -15.88
C GLU A 27 -26.73 46.09 -14.94
N VAL A 28 -27.37 46.45 -13.82
CA VAL A 28 -28.31 45.57 -13.10
C VAL A 28 -29.60 46.36 -12.85
N PRO A 29 -30.68 46.10 -13.61
CA PRO A 29 -31.98 46.69 -13.31
C PRO A 29 -32.70 45.92 -12.20
N GLU A 30 -33.32 46.68 -11.32
CA GLU A 30 -34.32 46.21 -10.35
C GLU A 30 -35.62 45.78 -11.06
N GLU A 31 -36.32 44.85 -10.40
CA GLU A 31 -37.72 44.43 -10.59
C GLU A 31 -38.09 43.39 -11.68
N GLY A 32 -38.48 42.20 -11.19
CA GLY A 32 -39.85 41.69 -11.37
C GLY A 32 -40.21 40.94 -12.66
N GLY A 33 -40.13 39.60 -12.66
CA GLY A 33 -40.80 38.80 -13.69
C GLY A 33 -40.65 37.28 -13.56
N ARG A 34 -41.75 36.60 -13.27
CA ARG A 34 -41.89 35.15 -13.03
C ARG A 34 -41.57 34.31 -14.29
N PHE A 35 -40.84 33.20 -14.18
CA PHE A 35 -41.32 31.84 -14.53
C PHE A 35 -40.36 30.70 -14.14
N ARG A 36 -40.96 29.51 -14.05
CA ARG A 36 -40.60 28.28 -13.32
C ARG A 36 -39.63 27.35 -14.04
N GLY A 37 -38.84 26.57 -13.28
CA GLY A 37 -38.29 25.29 -13.77
C GLY A 37 -37.04 24.71 -13.07
N ALA A 38 -37.23 24.13 -11.88
CA ALA A 38 -36.51 22.99 -11.26
C ALA A 38 -34.97 22.94 -11.18
N GLY A 39 -34.45 22.92 -9.94
CA GLY A 39 -33.29 22.08 -9.58
C GLY A 39 -32.14 22.73 -8.79
N ALA A 40 -32.40 23.59 -7.81
CA ALA A 40 -31.36 24.14 -6.93
C ALA A 40 -31.41 23.55 -5.51
N THR A 41 -30.25 23.07 -5.07
CA THR A 41 -29.86 22.85 -3.67
C THR A 41 -29.86 24.17 -2.91
N GLY A 42 -30.84 24.41 -2.06
CA GLY A 42 -30.88 25.56 -1.15
C GLY A 42 -30.50 25.15 0.26
N MET A 43 -29.37 25.65 0.75
CA MET A 43 -29.08 25.72 2.19
C MET A 43 -29.90 26.85 2.81
N TRP A 44 -30.49 26.57 3.97
CA TRP A 44 -31.30 27.48 4.78
C TRP A 44 -30.40 28.13 5.83
N GLU A 45 -30.36 29.46 5.89
CA GLU A 45 -29.95 30.21 7.08
C GLU A 45 -31.19 30.82 7.72
N PRO A 46 -31.28 30.81 9.06
CA PRO A 46 -32.05 31.84 9.75
C PRO A 46 -31.25 32.57 10.83
N ASP A 47 -31.42 33.89 10.83
CA ASP A 47 -30.96 34.82 11.85
C ASP A 47 -31.63 34.61 13.23
N LYS A 48 -30.76 34.54 14.25
CA LYS A 48 -30.79 34.93 15.69
C LYS A 48 -32.13 35.30 16.37
N PRO A 49 -32.33 34.96 17.68
CA PRO A 49 -31.67 35.72 18.75
C PRO A 49 -31.02 34.89 19.88
N LYS A 50 -30.02 35.52 20.51
CA LYS A 50 -29.25 35.03 21.66
C LYS A 50 -30.16 34.84 22.90
N ALA A 51 -30.39 33.60 23.32
CA ALA A 51 -30.84 33.27 24.66
C ALA A 51 -29.66 32.64 25.44
N ARG A 52 -29.31 33.24 26.58
CA ARG A 52 -28.23 32.80 27.47
C ARG A 52 -28.65 31.52 28.20
N LEU A 53 -28.01 30.39 27.89
CA LEU A 53 -28.04 29.19 28.72
C LEU A 53 -27.07 29.37 29.89
N ARG A 54 -27.52 29.99 30.98
CA ARG A 54 -26.80 29.94 32.28
C ARG A 54 -27.63 29.55 33.51
N ASP A 55 -28.94 29.32 33.41
CA ASP A 55 -29.77 29.05 34.60
C ASP A 55 -30.55 27.72 34.56
N VAL A 56 -29.86 26.60 34.31
CA VAL A 56 -30.41 25.27 34.60
C VAL A 56 -29.38 24.48 35.43
N PRO A 57 -29.61 24.27 36.74
CA PRO A 57 -28.70 23.53 37.59
C PRO A 57 -28.96 22.02 37.48
N GLY A 58 -27.92 21.29 37.11
CA GLY A 58 -27.87 19.82 37.21
C GLY A 58 -28.00 19.12 35.87
N ILE A 59 -27.15 18.11 35.65
CA ILE A 59 -27.16 17.17 34.51
C ILE A 59 -26.47 17.69 33.23
N ALA A 60 -25.14 17.91 33.25
CA ALA A 60 -24.36 17.91 31.99
C ALA A 60 -22.85 17.61 32.07
N LYS A 61 -22.23 17.32 33.23
CA LYS A 61 -20.76 17.12 33.31
C LYS A 61 -20.26 15.75 33.80
N ARG A 62 -21.11 14.73 33.95
CA ARG A 62 -20.69 13.37 34.37
C ARG A 62 -20.95 12.23 33.38
N GLY A 63 -21.46 12.52 32.18
CA GLY A 63 -21.97 11.48 31.26
C GLY A 63 -20.94 10.77 30.37
N VAL A 64 -19.77 11.36 30.10
CA VAL A 64 -18.84 10.80 29.09
C VAL A 64 -17.70 10.00 29.73
N VAL A 65 -17.23 10.39 30.92
CA VAL A 65 -16.19 9.65 31.67
C VAL A 65 -16.78 8.44 32.43
N SER A 66 -18.07 8.46 32.78
CA SER A 66 -18.74 7.31 33.43
C SER A 66 -19.11 6.19 32.46
N ALA A 67 -19.29 6.48 31.16
CA ALA A 67 -19.56 5.47 30.13
C ALA A 67 -18.33 4.59 29.84
N GLU A 68 -17.12 5.17 29.85
CA GLU A 68 -15.86 4.43 29.63
C GLU A 68 -15.52 3.47 30.81
N LEU A 69 -15.83 3.87 32.05
CA LEU A 69 -15.65 3.05 33.26
C LEU A 69 -16.83 2.08 33.49
N GLY A 70 -18.05 2.45 33.10
CA GLY A 70 -19.27 1.68 33.29
C GLY A 70 -19.38 0.45 32.40
N VAL A 71 -18.93 0.54 31.14
CA VAL A 71 -18.95 -0.61 30.20
C VAL A 71 -17.88 -1.64 30.58
N ALA A 72 -16.68 -1.19 30.99
CA ALA A 72 -15.62 -2.08 31.44
C ALA A 72 -15.95 -2.75 32.80
N LYS A 73 -16.53 -2.01 33.76
CA LYS A 73 -17.01 -2.59 35.03
C LYS A 73 -18.24 -3.48 34.86
N GLY A 74 -19.13 -3.15 33.91
CA GLY A 74 -20.31 -3.96 33.61
C GLY A 74 -19.95 -5.32 33.03
N VAL A 75 -19.04 -5.37 32.04
CA VAL A 75 -18.59 -6.64 31.43
C VAL A 75 -17.82 -7.52 32.43
N VAL A 76 -16.95 -6.92 33.26
CA VAL A 76 -16.22 -7.65 34.30
C VAL A 76 -17.15 -8.13 35.42
N GLY A 77 -18.10 -7.30 35.86
CA GLY A 77 -19.08 -7.64 36.89
C GLY A 77 -20.08 -8.73 36.46
N THR A 78 -20.51 -8.74 35.20
CA THR A 78 -21.38 -9.80 34.65
C THR A 78 -20.63 -11.12 34.50
N LEU A 79 -19.35 -11.10 34.09
CA LEU A 79 -18.52 -12.30 34.01
C LEU A 79 -18.19 -12.87 35.40
N ASP A 80 -17.90 -12.03 36.39
CA ASP A 80 -17.62 -12.47 37.76
C ASP A 80 -18.89 -13.00 38.45
N ALA A 81 -20.05 -12.41 38.15
CA ALA A 81 -21.34 -12.94 38.59
C ALA A 81 -21.66 -14.30 37.94
N MET A 82 -21.42 -14.47 36.63
CA MET A 82 -21.68 -15.74 35.93
C MET A 82 -20.73 -16.86 36.35
N LEU A 83 -19.47 -16.54 36.64
CA LEU A 83 -18.45 -17.51 37.06
C LEU A 83 -18.62 -17.99 38.50
N ASN A 84 -19.34 -17.23 39.33
CA ASN A 84 -19.58 -17.53 40.75
C ASN A 84 -21.03 -17.95 41.06
N LEU A 85 -21.87 -18.19 40.04
CA LEU A 85 -23.23 -18.69 40.27
C LEU A 85 -23.20 -20.10 40.88
N PRO A 86 -23.88 -20.33 42.03
CA PRO A 86 -24.09 -21.66 42.57
C PRO A 86 -24.81 -22.54 41.54
N ALA A 87 -24.41 -23.81 41.45
CA ALA A 87 -24.98 -24.76 40.48
C ALA A 87 -26.51 -24.95 40.61
N GLU A 88 -27.09 -24.54 41.75
CA GLU A 88 -28.51 -24.61 42.07
C GLU A 88 -29.33 -23.50 41.38
N ASP A 89 -28.74 -22.34 41.11
CA ASP A 89 -29.41 -21.19 40.49
C ASP A 89 -29.48 -21.29 38.96
N VAL A 90 -28.54 -22.03 38.35
CA VAL A 90 -28.56 -22.37 36.91
C VAL A 90 -29.80 -23.19 36.54
N ARG A 91 -30.38 -23.95 37.50
CA ARG A 91 -31.61 -24.72 37.27
C ARG A 91 -32.89 -23.87 37.23
N LYS A 92 -32.87 -22.65 37.78
CA LYS A 92 -34.06 -21.79 37.88
C LYS A 92 -34.26 -20.86 36.68
N VAL A 93 -33.30 -20.76 35.77
CA VAL A 93 -33.33 -19.85 34.59
C VAL A 93 -33.81 -20.56 33.31
N GLY A 94 -34.57 -21.66 33.44
CA GLY A 94 -35.19 -22.33 32.29
C GLY A 94 -36.44 -21.60 31.79
N THR A 95 -36.46 -21.20 30.51
CA THR A 95 -37.62 -20.58 29.86
C THR A 95 -38.78 -21.57 29.62
N PRO A 96 -40.06 -21.13 29.68
CA PRO A 96 -41.25 -22.00 29.76
C PRO A 96 -41.69 -22.71 28.44
N TRP A 97 -40.82 -22.91 27.45
CA TRP A 97 -41.23 -23.44 26.12
C TRP A 97 -40.37 -24.59 25.57
N ALA A 98 -39.84 -25.48 26.43
CA ALA A 98 -39.26 -26.74 25.98
C ALA A 98 -40.12 -27.93 26.46
N PRO A 99 -40.81 -28.65 25.55
CA PRO A 99 -41.47 -29.90 25.92
C PRO A 99 -40.41 -30.95 26.29
N SER A 100 -40.64 -31.58 27.43
CA SER A 100 -39.86 -32.69 28.00
C SER A 100 -39.84 -33.91 27.08
N GLN A 101 -38.80 -34.11 26.28
CA GLN A 101 -38.42 -35.44 25.78
C GLN A 101 -36.89 -35.56 25.70
N PHE A 102 -36.38 -36.70 26.20
CA PHE A 102 -34.97 -37.08 26.44
C PHE A 102 -34.37 -36.67 27.80
N THR A 103 -34.81 -37.35 28.86
CA THR A 103 -33.97 -37.57 30.05
C THR A 103 -32.80 -38.46 29.65
N ARG A 104 -31.63 -37.86 29.44
CA ARG A 104 -30.35 -38.58 29.35
C ARG A 104 -30.00 -39.18 30.71
N THR A 105 -29.36 -40.34 30.73
CA THR A 105 -29.00 -40.97 32.00
C THR A 105 -27.86 -40.21 32.67
N PRO A 106 -27.75 -40.25 34.01
CA PRO A 106 -26.62 -39.69 34.73
C PRO A 106 -25.26 -40.21 34.25
N GLU A 107 -25.18 -41.45 33.76
CA GLU A 107 -23.96 -42.01 33.17
C GLU A 107 -23.56 -41.30 31.87
N GLU A 108 -24.49 -41.01 30.96
CA GLU A 108 -24.20 -40.29 29.70
C GLU A 108 -23.73 -38.85 29.94
N ILE A 109 -24.27 -38.21 30.97
CA ILE A 109 -23.83 -36.88 31.42
C ILE A 109 -22.43 -36.99 32.01
N ARG A 110 -22.14 -38.05 32.79
CA ARG A 110 -20.83 -38.27 33.43
C ARG A 110 -19.75 -38.57 32.40
N GLU A 111 -20.03 -39.43 31.42
CA GLU A 111 -19.11 -39.81 30.35
C GLU A 111 -18.74 -38.61 29.46
N ARG A 112 -19.71 -37.74 29.14
CA ARG A 112 -19.46 -36.51 28.38
C ARG A 112 -18.79 -35.40 29.19
N THR A 113 -18.97 -35.36 30.51
CA THR A 113 -18.36 -34.33 31.36
C THR A 113 -16.98 -34.70 31.88
N GLU A 114 -16.56 -35.96 31.77
CA GLU A 114 -15.26 -36.40 32.29
C GLU A 114 -14.05 -35.87 31.50
N PRO A 115 -14.08 -35.78 30.16
CA PRO A 115 -13.03 -35.09 29.40
C PRO A 115 -12.90 -33.60 29.77
N ILE A 116 -14.02 -32.95 30.11
CA ILE A 116 -14.07 -31.55 30.55
C ILE A 116 -13.48 -31.40 31.96
N ARG A 117 -13.77 -32.35 32.86
CA ARG A 117 -13.19 -32.40 34.20
C ARG A 117 -11.70 -32.73 34.19
N GLU A 118 -11.26 -33.56 33.26
CA GLU A 118 -9.84 -33.85 33.04
C GLU A 118 -9.10 -32.64 32.48
N ALA A 119 -9.68 -31.95 31.49
CA ALA A 119 -9.16 -30.68 30.97
C ALA A 119 -9.07 -29.60 32.07
N LYS A 120 -10.11 -29.46 32.90
CA LYS A 120 -10.11 -28.55 34.05
C LYS A 120 -9.00 -28.89 35.07
N ARG A 121 -8.77 -30.18 35.35
CA ARG A 121 -7.69 -30.64 36.25
C ARG A 121 -6.30 -30.31 35.68
N LYS A 122 -6.09 -30.49 34.38
CA LYS A 122 -4.83 -30.13 33.68
C LYS A 122 -4.59 -28.61 33.64
N ILE A 123 -5.65 -27.82 33.47
CA ILE A 123 -5.58 -26.36 33.52
C ILE A 123 -5.21 -25.89 34.93
N ILE A 124 -5.86 -26.40 35.98
CA ILE A 124 -5.59 -26.01 37.37
C ILE A 124 -4.17 -26.42 37.81
N SER A 125 -3.66 -27.56 37.36
CA SER A 125 -2.30 -28.01 37.68
C SER A 125 -1.22 -27.19 36.96
N ALA A 126 -1.46 -26.77 35.72
CA ALA A 126 -0.62 -25.81 35.00
C ALA A 126 -0.65 -24.41 35.64
N GLN A 127 -1.83 -23.96 36.08
CA GLN A 127 -2.04 -22.65 36.72
C GLN A 127 -1.30 -22.55 38.06
N ARG A 128 -1.23 -23.64 38.85
CA ARG A 128 -0.45 -23.70 40.10
C ARG A 128 1.06 -23.64 39.91
N LYS A 129 1.59 -24.14 38.79
CA LYS A 129 3.04 -24.07 38.48
C LYS A 129 3.55 -22.68 38.08
N PHE A 130 2.66 -21.77 37.67
CA PHE A 130 3.03 -20.44 37.16
C PHE A 130 2.44 -19.25 37.95
N GLY A 131 1.74 -19.51 39.05
CA GLY A 131 0.84 -18.53 39.67
C GLY A 131 1.41 -17.54 40.69
N ARG A 132 2.74 -17.27 40.75
CA ARG A 132 3.29 -16.44 41.84
C ARG A 132 3.93 -15.09 41.51
N LYS A 133 3.93 -14.63 40.25
CA LYS A 133 4.30 -13.24 39.97
C LYS A 133 3.35 -12.63 38.93
N TYR A 134 2.81 -11.45 39.26
CA TYR A 134 2.02 -10.53 38.42
C TYR A 134 0.49 -10.76 38.36
N SER A 135 -0.27 -9.88 39.04
CA SER A 135 -1.72 -9.68 38.89
C SER A 135 -2.02 -8.33 38.22
N GLY A 136 -2.82 -8.33 37.15
CA GLY A 136 -3.29 -7.11 36.46
C GLY A 136 -3.82 -7.36 35.03
N PRO A 137 -4.70 -6.50 34.48
CA PRO A 137 -5.30 -6.67 33.14
C PRO A 137 -4.28 -6.77 32.01
N LEU A 138 -3.17 -6.03 32.12
CA LEU A 138 -2.06 -6.08 31.17
C LEU A 138 -1.36 -7.45 31.19
N ALA A 139 -1.23 -8.08 32.36
CA ALA A 139 -0.65 -9.42 32.48
C ALA A 139 -1.56 -10.49 31.86
N TRP A 140 -2.89 -10.35 31.94
CA TRP A 140 -3.85 -11.25 31.28
C TRP A 140 -3.78 -11.14 29.74
N THR A 141 -3.75 -9.92 29.17
CA THR A 141 -3.63 -9.74 27.71
C THR A 141 -2.27 -10.21 27.18
N THR A 142 -1.20 -9.95 27.93
CA THR A 142 0.15 -10.44 27.58
C THR A 142 0.20 -11.96 27.63
N ARG A 143 -0.52 -12.60 28.57
CA ARG A 143 -0.64 -14.06 28.71
C ARG A 143 -1.46 -14.72 27.59
N VAL A 144 -2.59 -14.14 27.20
CA VAL A 144 -3.40 -14.62 26.06
C VAL A 144 -2.60 -14.53 24.75
N VAL A 145 -1.82 -13.46 24.56
CA VAL A 145 -0.96 -13.27 23.38
C VAL A 145 0.31 -14.16 23.46
N SER A 146 0.92 -14.32 24.63
CA SER A 146 2.13 -15.15 24.80
C SER A 146 1.85 -16.65 24.84
N GLU A 147 0.64 -17.09 25.17
CA GLU A 147 0.23 -18.50 25.19
C GLU A 147 -0.43 -18.93 23.86
N ALA A 148 -1.07 -18.02 23.11
CA ALA A 148 -1.63 -18.32 21.78
C ALA A 148 -0.55 -18.49 20.69
N ILE A 149 0.59 -17.81 20.82
CA ILE A 149 1.65 -17.83 19.79
C ILE A 149 2.47 -19.13 19.78
N PRO A 150 2.87 -19.72 20.93
CA PRO A 150 3.49 -21.06 20.97
C PRO A 150 2.54 -22.18 20.52
N TYR A 151 1.24 -22.05 20.78
CA TYR A 151 0.22 -22.98 20.27
C TYR A 151 0.07 -22.90 18.74
N MET A 152 0.28 -21.74 18.11
CA MET A 152 0.32 -21.63 16.64
C MET A 152 1.60 -22.21 16.03
N GLY A 153 2.77 -22.04 16.68
CA GLY A 153 4.02 -22.68 16.26
C GLY A 153 3.93 -24.20 16.33
N ASN A 154 3.37 -24.74 17.42
CA ASN A 154 3.14 -26.17 17.59
C ASN A 154 1.92 -26.72 16.84
N ALA A 155 0.95 -25.89 16.40
CA ALA A 155 -0.13 -26.30 15.50
C ALA A 155 0.27 -26.26 14.02
N MET A 156 1.26 -25.44 13.63
CA MET A 156 1.90 -25.50 12.32
C MET A 156 2.85 -26.70 12.20
N VAL A 157 3.57 -27.05 13.27
CA VAL A 157 4.45 -28.24 13.30
C VAL A 157 3.68 -29.52 13.65
N GLY A 158 2.65 -29.44 14.50
CA GLY A 158 1.75 -30.53 14.89
C GLY A 158 0.54 -30.72 13.95
N GLY A 159 0.45 -29.97 12.86
CA GLY A 159 -0.59 -30.08 11.83
C GLY A 159 -0.50 -31.35 10.96
N ILE A 160 0.37 -32.29 11.32
CA ILE A 160 0.67 -33.53 10.59
C ILE A 160 -0.44 -34.59 10.71
N VAL A 161 -1.45 -34.44 11.58
CA VAL A 161 -2.36 -35.59 11.86
C VAL A 161 -3.86 -35.42 11.49
N ALA A 162 -4.47 -34.25 11.31
CA ALA A 162 -5.93 -34.24 11.06
C ALA A 162 -6.58 -32.97 10.45
N GLY A 163 -6.15 -32.49 9.27
CA GLY A 163 -6.92 -31.43 8.59
C GLY A 163 -6.70 -31.26 7.09
N PRO A 164 -7.64 -30.59 6.36
CA PRO A 164 -7.61 -30.51 4.89
C PRO A 164 -6.47 -29.65 4.30
N VAL A 165 -5.92 -28.71 5.07
CA VAL A 165 -4.68 -28.00 4.72
C VAL A 165 -3.47 -28.96 4.76
N GLY A 166 -3.51 -29.95 5.66
CA GLY A 166 -2.55 -31.04 5.70
C GLY A 166 -2.63 -31.93 4.45
N ALA A 167 -3.83 -32.29 3.99
CA ALA A 167 -4.02 -33.06 2.75
C ALA A 167 -3.51 -32.34 1.50
N ALA A 168 -3.84 -31.04 1.32
CA ALA A 168 -3.31 -30.26 0.20
C ALA A 168 -1.79 -30.04 0.30
N THR A 169 -1.23 -29.96 1.51
CA THR A 169 0.23 -29.88 1.71
C THR A 169 0.89 -31.22 1.43
N VAL A 170 0.25 -32.34 1.79
CA VAL A 170 0.71 -33.70 1.50
C VAL A 170 0.66 -33.95 -0.01
N GLY A 171 -0.44 -33.62 -0.70
CA GLY A 171 -0.51 -33.71 -2.17
C GLY A 171 0.52 -32.79 -2.86
N PHE A 172 0.77 -31.59 -2.35
CA PHE A 172 1.83 -30.72 -2.86
C PHE A 172 3.24 -31.32 -2.68
N VAL A 173 3.51 -31.85 -1.49
CA VAL A 173 4.84 -32.37 -1.14
C VAL A 173 5.08 -33.71 -1.82
N VAL A 174 4.17 -34.68 -1.69
CA VAL A 174 4.31 -36.04 -2.23
C VAL A 174 4.34 -36.02 -3.76
N GLU A 175 3.38 -35.37 -4.41
CA GLU A 175 3.34 -35.36 -5.87
C GLU A 175 4.37 -34.41 -6.47
N GLY A 176 4.75 -33.37 -5.73
CA GLY A 176 5.90 -32.54 -6.10
C GLY A 176 7.23 -33.27 -5.99
N ASP A 177 7.44 -34.06 -4.92
CA ASP A 177 8.64 -34.89 -4.73
C ASP A 177 8.70 -36.01 -5.78
N ASN A 178 7.58 -36.67 -6.08
CA ASN A 178 7.53 -37.66 -7.17
C ASN A 178 7.89 -37.04 -8.52
N ALA A 179 7.34 -35.86 -8.84
CA ALA A 179 7.65 -35.15 -10.08
C ALA A 179 9.10 -34.64 -10.13
N TYR A 180 9.68 -34.27 -8.98
CA TYR A 180 11.09 -33.94 -8.86
C TYR A 180 11.97 -35.17 -9.12
N ASP A 181 11.70 -36.27 -8.44
CA ASP A 181 12.47 -37.50 -8.55
C ASP A 181 12.38 -38.10 -9.96
N GLU A 182 11.21 -38.03 -10.60
CA GLU A 182 10.99 -38.44 -11.98
C GLU A 182 11.72 -37.53 -12.99
N ALA A 183 11.73 -36.21 -12.74
CA ALA A 183 12.51 -35.27 -13.54
C ALA A 183 14.02 -35.51 -13.40
N ILE A 184 14.53 -35.75 -12.19
CA ILE A 184 15.95 -36.09 -11.97
C ILE A 184 16.29 -37.44 -12.60
N ALA A 185 15.44 -38.46 -12.44
CA ALA A 185 15.65 -39.80 -13.00
C ALA A 185 15.63 -39.81 -14.54
N SER A 186 14.90 -38.88 -15.17
CA SER A 186 14.85 -38.68 -16.61
C SER A 186 15.95 -37.75 -17.16
N GLY A 187 16.89 -37.31 -16.31
CA GLY A 187 18.05 -36.51 -16.71
C GLY A 187 17.82 -35.00 -16.75
N ALA A 188 16.73 -34.51 -16.15
CA ALA A 188 16.51 -33.07 -16.00
C ALA A 188 17.55 -32.45 -15.06
N THR A 189 17.90 -31.19 -15.31
CA THR A 189 18.71 -30.43 -14.35
C THR A 189 17.94 -30.22 -13.04
N GLU A 190 18.67 -30.09 -11.93
CA GLU A 190 18.10 -29.79 -10.61
C GLU A 190 17.07 -28.65 -10.65
N GLN A 191 17.35 -27.60 -11.42
CA GLN A 191 16.46 -26.45 -11.55
C GLN A 191 15.16 -26.77 -12.31
N GLN A 192 15.23 -27.60 -13.36
CA GLN A 192 14.05 -28.08 -14.09
C GLN A 192 13.20 -28.98 -13.20
N ALA A 193 13.83 -29.90 -12.46
CA ALA A 193 13.15 -30.80 -11.53
C ALA A 193 12.45 -30.04 -10.40
N GLN A 194 13.09 -29.01 -9.82
CA GLN A 194 12.45 -28.16 -8.80
C GLN A 194 11.29 -27.33 -9.37
N THR A 195 11.34 -26.96 -10.65
CA THR A 195 10.24 -26.25 -11.32
C THR A 195 9.06 -27.20 -11.57
N GLU A 196 9.35 -28.42 -12.06
CA GLU A 196 8.37 -29.49 -12.30
C GLU A 196 7.67 -29.89 -10.98
N ARG A 197 8.44 -30.07 -9.90
CA ARG A 197 7.96 -30.25 -8.52
C ARG A 197 6.90 -29.24 -8.10
N VAL A 198 7.21 -27.96 -8.25
CA VAL A 198 6.31 -26.89 -7.78
C VAL A 198 5.05 -26.84 -8.62
N VAL A 199 5.16 -27.06 -9.93
CA VAL A 199 4.01 -27.06 -10.85
C VAL A 199 3.10 -28.25 -10.59
N VAL A 200 3.65 -29.47 -10.59
CA VAL A 200 2.89 -30.71 -10.39
C VAL A 200 2.30 -30.78 -8.98
N GLY A 201 3.11 -30.49 -7.96
CA GLY A 201 2.64 -30.45 -6.57
C GLY A 201 1.51 -29.44 -6.37
N SER A 202 1.59 -28.25 -6.97
CA SER A 202 0.52 -27.24 -6.86
C SER A 202 -0.79 -27.70 -7.49
N ILE A 203 -0.72 -28.38 -8.63
CA ILE A 203 -1.89 -28.85 -9.36
C ILE A 203 -2.53 -30.04 -8.64
N ASN A 204 -1.73 -31.02 -8.22
CA ASN A 204 -2.24 -32.19 -7.52
C ASN A 204 -2.78 -31.85 -6.12
N ALA A 205 -2.20 -30.88 -5.42
CA ALA A 205 -2.77 -30.33 -4.19
C ALA A 205 -4.19 -29.77 -4.36
N VAL A 206 -4.47 -29.15 -5.51
CA VAL A 206 -5.80 -28.64 -5.86
C VAL A 206 -6.75 -29.80 -6.21
N ILE A 207 -6.27 -30.82 -6.93
CA ILE A 207 -7.06 -32.00 -7.30
C ILE A 207 -7.44 -32.83 -6.07
N GLU A 208 -6.50 -33.13 -5.18
CA GLU A 208 -6.76 -33.91 -3.97
C GLU A 208 -7.71 -33.16 -3.02
N ALA A 209 -7.55 -31.84 -2.89
CA ALA A 209 -8.48 -31.00 -2.14
C ALA A 209 -9.92 -31.06 -2.70
N ILE A 210 -10.08 -31.29 -4.01
CA ILE A 210 -11.38 -31.45 -4.69
C ILE A 210 -11.92 -32.89 -4.56
N GLN A 211 -11.07 -33.91 -4.68
CA GLN A 211 -11.47 -35.33 -4.69
C GLN A 211 -11.91 -35.86 -3.31
N VAL A 212 -11.31 -35.38 -2.22
CA VAL A 212 -11.74 -35.71 -0.85
C VAL A 212 -13.20 -35.30 -0.59
N GLY A 213 -13.72 -34.31 -1.31
CA GLY A 213 -15.13 -33.90 -1.27
C GLY A 213 -16.11 -34.80 -2.05
N ARG A 214 -15.65 -35.52 -3.09
CA ARG A 214 -16.49 -36.38 -3.97
C ARG A 214 -16.72 -37.77 -3.38
N ILE A 215 -15.71 -38.41 -2.77
CA ILE A 215 -15.80 -39.81 -2.29
C ILE A 215 -16.81 -39.97 -1.13
N LEU A 216 -17.06 -38.93 -0.33
CA LEU A 216 -18.05 -38.96 0.75
C LEU A 216 -19.51 -38.65 0.29
N LYS A 217 -19.72 -38.15 -0.92
CA LYS A 217 -21.04 -37.65 -1.39
C LYS A 217 -21.67 -38.46 -2.53
N PHE A 218 -20.91 -39.29 -3.26
CA PHE A 218 -21.47 -40.04 -4.40
C PHE A 218 -22.28 -41.29 -4.03
N ALA A 219 -22.21 -41.77 -2.79
CA ALA A 219 -22.93 -42.98 -2.37
C ALA A 219 -24.46 -42.81 -2.14
N LYS A 220 -25.07 -41.62 -2.33
CA LYS A 220 -26.45 -41.39 -1.81
C LYS A 220 -27.52 -40.62 -2.63
N SER A 221 -27.37 -40.25 -3.91
CA SER A 221 -28.53 -39.63 -4.62
C SER A 221 -28.58 -39.79 -6.14
N GLY A 222 -29.63 -40.45 -6.65
CA GLY A 222 -29.86 -40.76 -8.07
C GLY A 222 -30.69 -39.76 -8.90
N LYS A 223 -30.91 -40.16 -10.16
CA LYS A 223 -31.31 -39.46 -11.42
C LYS A 223 -32.47 -38.42 -11.42
N HIS A 224 -33.13 -38.10 -10.30
CA HIS A 224 -34.32 -37.22 -10.30
C HIS A 224 -34.09 -35.75 -9.88
N SER A 225 -32.87 -35.36 -9.48
CA SER A 225 -32.48 -33.98 -9.13
C SER A 225 -32.27 -33.09 -10.37
N LEU A 226 -31.85 -33.67 -11.49
CA LEU A 226 -31.51 -32.97 -12.72
C LEU A 226 -32.73 -32.31 -13.41
N LYS A 227 -33.90 -32.97 -13.41
CA LYS A 227 -35.12 -32.46 -14.06
C LYS A 227 -35.74 -31.23 -13.38
N ALA A 228 -35.54 -31.05 -12.08
CA ALA A 228 -36.13 -29.93 -11.33
C ALA A 228 -35.30 -28.64 -11.49
N PHE A 229 -33.98 -28.77 -11.64
CA PHE A 229 -33.06 -27.67 -11.87
C PHE A 229 -33.24 -27.05 -13.28
N ILE A 230 -33.43 -27.89 -14.30
CA ILE A 230 -33.71 -27.47 -15.69
C ILE A 230 -34.98 -26.61 -15.78
N LYS A 231 -35.99 -26.89 -14.95
CA LYS A 231 -37.27 -26.14 -14.96
C LYS A 231 -37.13 -24.74 -14.36
N LEU A 232 -36.18 -24.52 -13.45
CA LEU A 232 -35.97 -23.25 -12.75
C LEU A 232 -35.07 -22.30 -13.56
N ALA A 233 -34.16 -22.84 -14.38
CA ALA A 233 -33.33 -22.09 -15.33
C ALA A 233 -34.14 -21.47 -16.48
N LYS A 234 -35.18 -22.17 -16.98
CA LYS A 234 -36.05 -21.68 -18.06
C LYS A 234 -36.84 -20.42 -17.70
N THR A 235 -37.22 -20.24 -16.44
CA THR A 235 -38.13 -19.16 -16.02
C THR A 235 -37.41 -17.83 -15.74
N LYS A 236 -36.08 -17.84 -15.56
CA LYS A 236 -35.29 -16.63 -15.26
C LYS A 236 -34.51 -16.05 -16.45
N GLY A 237 -34.45 -16.76 -17.58
CA GLY A 237 -33.72 -16.32 -18.79
C GLY A 237 -34.46 -15.32 -19.69
N LEU A 238 -35.73 -15.01 -19.44
CA LEU A 238 -36.58 -14.25 -20.37
C LEU A 238 -36.54 -12.72 -20.21
N PHE A 239 -35.84 -12.15 -19.21
CA PHE A 239 -35.85 -10.71 -18.95
C PHE A 239 -34.65 -9.92 -19.54
N ILE A 240 -33.73 -10.58 -20.28
CA ILE A 240 -32.50 -9.94 -20.81
C ILE A 240 -32.42 -10.01 -22.36
N ALA A 241 -33.51 -10.38 -23.03
CA ALA A 241 -33.53 -10.52 -24.49
C ALA A 241 -34.05 -9.26 -25.20
N GLY A 242 -33.14 -8.34 -25.55
CA GLY A 242 -33.33 -7.30 -26.58
C GLY A 242 -32.24 -6.23 -26.50
N LYS A 243 -31.38 -5.97 -27.48
CA LYS A 243 -31.38 -6.22 -28.93
C LYS A 243 -29.98 -6.60 -29.42
N GLU A 244 -29.97 -7.67 -30.22
CA GLU A 244 -28.99 -8.09 -31.25
C GLU A 244 -27.54 -8.41 -30.86
N GLY A 245 -27.35 -9.70 -30.57
CA GLY A 245 -26.09 -10.44 -30.69
C GLY A 245 -26.07 -11.60 -29.70
N PHE A 246 -26.07 -12.85 -30.19
CA PHE A 246 -26.06 -14.14 -29.45
C PHE A 246 -27.41 -14.89 -29.31
N LYS A 247 -27.91 -15.46 -30.41
CA LYS A 247 -29.03 -16.43 -30.40
C LYS A 247 -28.62 -17.91 -30.17
N ASN A 248 -27.32 -18.24 -30.12
CA ASN A 248 -26.85 -19.65 -30.07
C ASN A 248 -26.00 -20.05 -28.85
N PHE A 249 -25.87 -19.21 -27.82
CA PHE A 249 -25.11 -19.57 -26.61
C PHE A 249 -26.04 -19.74 -25.41
N GLY A 250 -26.38 -21.00 -25.11
CA GLY A 250 -27.16 -21.36 -23.93
C GLY A 250 -26.30 -21.58 -22.67
N PRO A 251 -26.88 -21.49 -21.46
CA PRO A 251 -26.18 -21.73 -20.19
C PRO A 251 -25.53 -23.11 -20.07
N ASP A 252 -26.10 -24.11 -20.77
CA ASP A 252 -25.60 -25.49 -20.77
C ASP A 252 -24.24 -25.60 -21.50
N ALA A 253 -24.02 -24.83 -22.58
CA ALA A 253 -22.75 -24.84 -23.31
C ALA A 253 -21.60 -24.19 -22.52
N LEU A 254 -21.89 -23.13 -21.76
CA LEU A 254 -20.89 -22.44 -20.93
C LEU A 254 -20.46 -23.31 -19.74
N ARG A 255 -21.40 -23.98 -19.08
CA ARG A 255 -21.11 -24.87 -17.95
C ARG A 255 -20.33 -26.11 -18.38
N LEU A 256 -20.80 -26.84 -19.41
CA LEU A 256 -20.11 -28.04 -19.92
C LEU A 256 -18.68 -27.67 -20.36
N SER A 257 -18.52 -26.57 -21.10
CA SER A 257 -17.20 -26.14 -21.58
C SER A 257 -16.22 -25.81 -20.46
N ILE A 258 -16.67 -25.30 -19.29
CA ILE A 258 -15.79 -24.93 -18.17
C ILE A 258 -15.49 -26.15 -17.28
N GLU A 259 -16.46 -27.02 -17.03
CA GLU A 259 -16.26 -28.24 -16.23
C GLU A 259 -15.36 -29.25 -17.00
N GLU A 260 -15.64 -29.50 -18.29
CA GLU A 260 -14.86 -30.43 -19.13
C GLU A 260 -13.48 -29.85 -19.50
N SER A 261 -13.36 -28.55 -19.83
CA SER A 261 -12.04 -27.95 -20.09
C SER A 261 -11.09 -28.00 -18.90
N ILE A 262 -11.60 -27.90 -17.66
CA ILE A 262 -10.73 -27.95 -16.48
C ILE A 262 -10.35 -29.40 -16.17
N GLU A 263 -11.25 -30.37 -16.36
CA GLU A 263 -10.99 -31.78 -16.06
C GLU A 263 -10.04 -32.41 -17.10
N GLU A 264 -10.25 -32.17 -18.41
CA GLU A 264 -9.46 -32.74 -19.51
C GLU A 264 -8.09 -32.05 -19.68
N PHE A 265 -8.03 -30.70 -19.58
CA PHE A 265 -6.75 -29.97 -19.59
C PHE A 265 -5.84 -30.37 -18.41
N THR A 266 -6.43 -30.68 -17.26
CA THR A 266 -5.67 -31.04 -16.06
C THR A 266 -5.19 -32.50 -16.09
N GLN A 267 -5.94 -33.43 -16.69
CA GLN A 267 -5.53 -34.84 -16.76
C GLN A 267 -4.55 -35.13 -17.91
N GLU A 268 -4.77 -34.56 -19.10
CA GLU A 268 -3.94 -34.85 -20.29
C GLU A 268 -2.97 -33.73 -20.65
N GLY A 269 -3.36 -32.47 -20.42
CA GLY A 269 -2.50 -31.31 -20.67
C GLY A 269 -1.31 -31.21 -19.71
N VAL A 270 -1.44 -31.71 -18.49
CA VAL A 270 -0.36 -31.71 -17.47
C VAL A 270 0.59 -32.89 -17.68
N SER A 271 0.06 -34.08 -17.98
CA SER A 271 0.87 -35.31 -18.18
C SER A 271 1.66 -35.32 -19.49
N LEU A 272 1.21 -34.61 -20.53
CA LEU A 272 1.98 -34.39 -21.77
C LEU A 272 2.71 -33.04 -21.82
N GLY A 273 2.07 -31.97 -21.36
CA GLY A 273 2.56 -30.61 -21.58
C GLY A 273 3.73 -30.21 -20.68
N VAL A 274 3.82 -30.76 -19.47
CA VAL A 274 4.92 -30.45 -18.53
C VAL A 274 6.21 -31.16 -18.96
N PRO A 275 6.23 -32.47 -19.25
CA PRO A 275 7.42 -33.13 -19.80
C PRO A 275 7.84 -32.57 -21.16
N ALA A 276 6.89 -32.35 -22.08
CA ALA A 276 7.20 -31.84 -23.42
C ALA A 276 7.81 -30.43 -23.39
N ALA A 277 7.37 -29.56 -22.48
CA ALA A 277 7.84 -28.20 -22.44
C ALA A 277 9.15 -27.99 -21.66
N PHE A 278 9.42 -28.84 -20.66
CA PHE A 278 10.64 -28.73 -19.86
C PHE A 278 11.75 -29.68 -20.31
N ARG A 279 11.40 -30.81 -20.94
CA ARG A 279 12.33 -31.89 -21.30
C ARG A 279 12.35 -32.21 -22.81
N GLY A 280 11.40 -31.69 -23.60
CA GLY A 280 11.30 -31.99 -25.02
C GLY A 280 10.81 -33.42 -25.32
N GLU A 281 10.23 -34.09 -24.31
CA GLU A 281 9.66 -35.43 -24.45
C GLU A 281 8.24 -35.32 -25.04
N TYR A 282 8.09 -35.73 -26.29
CA TYR A 282 6.81 -35.84 -26.96
C TYR A 282 6.68 -37.21 -27.64
N PRO A 283 5.45 -37.69 -27.92
CA PRO A 283 5.25 -38.88 -28.73
C PRO A 283 6.07 -38.78 -30.01
N VAL A 284 6.93 -39.76 -30.24
CA VAL A 284 7.74 -39.88 -31.46
C VAL A 284 7.31 -41.13 -32.21
N LYS A 285 7.38 -41.07 -33.54
CA LYS A 285 7.19 -42.22 -34.41
C LYS A 285 8.33 -43.21 -34.22
N THR A 286 8.20 -44.40 -34.80
CA THR A 286 9.24 -45.44 -34.77
C THR A 286 10.59 -45.00 -35.37
N ASP A 287 10.61 -43.91 -36.15
CA ASP A 287 11.81 -43.29 -36.72
C ASP A 287 12.41 -42.16 -35.85
N GLY A 288 11.86 -41.92 -34.66
CA GLY A 288 12.32 -40.87 -33.73
C GLY A 288 11.84 -39.46 -34.05
N SER A 289 11.07 -39.25 -35.14
CA SER A 289 10.49 -37.94 -35.45
C SER A 289 9.23 -37.67 -34.60
N PRO A 290 8.94 -36.41 -34.24
CA PRO A 290 7.75 -36.09 -33.45
C PRO A 290 6.47 -36.52 -34.17
N ASP A 291 5.62 -37.28 -33.48
CA ASP A 291 4.32 -37.69 -33.99
C ASP A 291 3.31 -36.54 -33.80
N TRP A 292 3.41 -35.54 -34.68
CA TRP A 292 2.53 -34.37 -34.67
C TRP A 292 1.05 -34.72 -34.81
N TRP A 293 0.72 -35.90 -35.33
CA TRP A 293 -0.66 -36.38 -35.39
C TRP A 293 -1.13 -36.86 -34.03
N ALA A 294 -0.36 -37.71 -33.33
CA ALA A 294 -0.68 -38.13 -31.96
C ALA A 294 -0.67 -36.95 -30.95
N ILE A 295 0.22 -35.98 -31.14
CA ILE A 295 0.26 -34.72 -30.38
C ILE A 295 -0.99 -33.87 -30.69
N GLY A 296 -1.37 -33.78 -31.97
CA GLY A 296 -2.54 -33.02 -32.43
C GLY A 296 -3.89 -33.65 -32.06
N GLU A 297 -3.97 -34.98 -32.01
CA GLU A 297 -5.15 -35.74 -31.61
C GLU A 297 -5.41 -35.56 -30.11
N ARG A 298 -4.38 -35.76 -29.27
CA ARG A 298 -4.48 -35.56 -27.80
C ARG A 298 -4.70 -34.10 -27.40
N LEU A 299 -4.09 -33.14 -28.10
CA LEU A 299 -4.35 -31.71 -27.88
C LEU A 299 -5.69 -31.25 -28.49
N GLY A 300 -6.17 -31.93 -29.53
CA GLY A 300 -7.45 -31.67 -30.21
C GLY A 300 -8.65 -32.10 -29.36
N GLU A 301 -8.52 -33.22 -28.65
CA GLU A 301 -9.49 -33.65 -27.63
C GLU A 301 -9.57 -32.63 -26.49
N ALA A 302 -8.44 -32.12 -25.99
CA ALA A 302 -8.41 -31.06 -24.97
C ALA A 302 -8.87 -29.66 -25.47
N ALA A 303 -8.87 -29.39 -26.78
CA ALA A 303 -9.22 -28.09 -27.37
C ALA A 303 -10.71 -27.92 -27.67
N LEU A 304 -11.48 -29.02 -27.78
CA LEU A 304 -12.93 -28.96 -28.02
C LEU A 304 -13.73 -28.44 -26.81
N GLY A 305 -13.18 -28.51 -25.59
CA GLY A 305 -13.70 -27.81 -24.42
C GLY A 305 -13.43 -26.28 -24.41
N GLY A 306 -12.39 -25.80 -25.12
CA GLY A 306 -11.82 -24.45 -24.98
C GLY A 306 -12.55 -23.29 -25.71
N ALA A 307 -13.86 -23.37 -25.94
CA ALA A 307 -14.60 -22.41 -26.77
C ALA A 307 -15.10 -21.13 -26.04
N VAL A 308 -14.44 -20.68 -24.96
CA VAL A 308 -14.82 -19.45 -24.21
C VAL A 308 -13.88 -18.26 -24.46
N ALA A 309 -12.72 -18.46 -25.11
CA ALA A 309 -11.79 -17.35 -25.39
C ALA A 309 -12.08 -16.57 -26.69
N ALA A 310 -12.81 -17.16 -27.64
CA ALA A 310 -12.98 -16.57 -28.97
C ALA A 310 -13.75 -15.23 -29.01
N PRO A 311 -14.80 -14.98 -28.20
CA PRO A 311 -15.52 -13.70 -28.27
C PRO A 311 -14.78 -12.51 -27.63
N PHE A 312 -13.76 -12.75 -26.80
CA PHE A 312 -12.89 -11.69 -26.25
C PHE A 312 -11.69 -11.37 -27.17
N LEU A 313 -11.45 -12.19 -28.19
CA LEU A 313 -10.26 -12.15 -29.07
C LEU A 313 -10.59 -11.73 -30.52
N GLY A 314 -11.60 -10.88 -30.72
CA GLY A 314 -12.03 -10.49 -32.08
C GLY A 314 -10.93 -9.91 -32.98
N GLY A 315 -10.64 -10.64 -34.07
CA GLY A 315 -10.26 -10.07 -35.37
C GLY A 315 -8.79 -10.16 -35.80
N ALA A 316 -8.27 -11.35 -36.10
CA ALA A 316 -7.00 -11.50 -36.86
C ALA A 316 -6.90 -12.83 -37.65
N GLY A 317 -8.01 -13.31 -38.22
CA GLY A 317 -8.06 -14.60 -38.92
C GLY A 317 -7.74 -14.56 -40.43
N ALA A 318 -7.15 -13.49 -40.97
CA ALA A 318 -7.02 -13.35 -42.43
C ALA A 318 -5.72 -12.72 -42.98
N VAL A 319 -4.59 -12.70 -42.24
CA VAL A 319 -3.33 -12.12 -42.76
C VAL A 319 -2.07 -12.93 -42.41
N LEU A 320 -2.14 -14.27 -42.34
CA LEU A 320 -0.97 -15.11 -42.02
C LEU A 320 -0.72 -16.22 -43.04
N THR A 321 -0.83 -15.89 -44.33
CA THR A 321 -0.39 -16.78 -45.42
C THR A 321 0.69 -16.20 -46.33
N GLU A 322 1.32 -15.06 -45.98
CA GLU A 322 2.21 -14.38 -46.96
C GLU A 322 3.42 -13.62 -46.39
N ALA A 323 4.00 -14.08 -45.28
CA ALA A 323 5.28 -13.52 -44.80
C ALA A 323 6.17 -14.59 -44.17
N GLY A 324 6.77 -15.43 -45.01
CA GLY A 324 7.76 -16.42 -44.60
C GLY A 324 8.81 -16.63 -45.68
N ARG A 325 9.78 -15.70 -45.77
CA ARG A 325 11.12 -15.90 -46.35
C ARG A 325 11.98 -14.64 -46.16
N VAL A 326 12.83 -14.63 -45.13
CA VAL A 326 14.09 -13.84 -45.14
C VAL A 326 15.17 -14.66 -44.45
N ASN A 327 16.30 -14.77 -45.16
CA ASN A 327 17.51 -15.50 -44.84
C ASN A 327 18.24 -14.97 -43.60
N GLY A 328 18.96 -15.86 -42.92
CA GLY A 328 19.91 -15.51 -41.87
C GLY A 328 21.27 -15.08 -42.44
N ASP A 329 21.94 -14.18 -41.71
CA ASP A 329 23.36 -13.86 -41.89
C ASP A 329 24.07 -13.67 -40.54
N LYS A 330 25.40 -13.91 -40.61
CA LYS A 330 26.41 -14.27 -39.60
C LYS A 330 26.71 -13.23 -38.48
N PRO A 331 27.34 -13.64 -37.36
CA PRO A 331 27.81 -12.72 -36.31
C PRO A 331 29.10 -11.99 -36.69
N ALA A 332 29.21 -10.72 -36.26
CA ALA A 332 30.34 -9.83 -36.51
C ALA A 332 31.52 -10.04 -35.55
N ALA A 333 32.74 -9.80 -36.05
CA ALA A 333 34.03 -9.89 -35.36
C ALA A 333 34.26 -8.72 -34.37
N PRO A 334 35.14 -8.89 -33.35
CA PRO A 334 35.40 -7.87 -32.33
C PRO A 334 36.32 -6.76 -32.86
N VAL A 335 36.04 -5.53 -32.46
CA VAL A 335 36.80 -4.32 -32.80
C VAL A 335 37.81 -4.02 -31.70
N GLU A 336 39.09 -3.91 -32.06
CA GLU A 336 40.17 -3.44 -31.19
C GLU A 336 40.15 -1.91 -31.07
N VAL A 337 40.45 -1.40 -29.86
CA VAL A 337 40.53 0.03 -29.54
C VAL A 337 42.02 0.41 -29.34
N PRO A 338 42.54 1.47 -29.97
CA PRO A 338 43.92 1.90 -29.76
C PRO A 338 44.08 2.72 -28.47
N ALA A 339 45.22 2.52 -27.80
CA ALA A 339 45.61 3.20 -26.56
C ALA A 339 46.63 4.32 -26.83
N GLU A 340 46.40 5.47 -26.17
CA GLU A 340 47.29 6.61 -25.81
C GLU A 340 46.49 7.92 -25.99
N ILE A 341 46.44 8.88 -25.07
CA ILE A 341 47.47 9.51 -24.23
C ILE A 341 46.84 9.92 -22.89
N VAL A 342 47.46 9.60 -21.75
CA VAL A 342 47.08 10.14 -20.43
C VAL A 342 48.23 10.99 -19.91
N ALA A 343 48.02 12.30 -19.83
CA ALA A 343 48.87 13.18 -19.04
C ALA A 343 48.69 12.82 -17.57
N THR A 344 49.79 12.50 -16.88
CA THR A 344 49.83 12.20 -15.45
C THR A 344 49.58 13.48 -14.65
N THR A 345 48.31 13.82 -14.43
CA THR A 345 47.92 14.63 -13.28
C THR A 345 47.99 13.75 -12.05
N GLU A 346 48.69 14.19 -11.00
CA GLU A 346 48.67 13.51 -9.72
C GLU A 346 47.21 13.31 -9.27
N PRO A 347 46.83 12.10 -8.82
CA PRO A 347 45.47 11.83 -8.41
C PRO A 347 45.13 12.70 -7.19
N VAL A 348 44.28 13.69 -7.42
CA VAL A 348 43.69 14.51 -6.34
C VAL A 348 42.94 13.57 -5.42
N THR A 349 43.30 13.57 -4.13
CA THR A 349 42.58 12.75 -3.15
C THR A 349 41.15 13.25 -3.03
N SER A 350 40.26 12.37 -2.60
CA SER A 350 38.85 12.69 -2.46
C SER A 350 38.62 13.90 -1.53
N ASP A 351 39.46 14.04 -0.51
CA ASP A 351 39.47 15.14 0.45
C ASP A 351 39.96 16.46 -0.19
N GLN A 352 41.05 16.40 -0.96
CA GLN A 352 41.56 17.54 -1.72
C GLN A 352 40.53 18.07 -2.73
N ALA A 353 39.74 17.19 -3.35
CA ALA A 353 38.66 17.59 -4.24
C ALA A 353 37.52 18.35 -3.51
N ILE A 354 37.27 18.07 -2.23
CA ILE A 354 36.33 18.81 -1.38
C ILE A 354 36.96 20.16 -0.99
N GLY A 355 38.21 20.17 -0.54
CA GLY A 355 38.91 21.41 -0.19
C GLY A 355 38.93 22.42 -1.33
N GLN A 356 39.16 21.96 -2.56
CA GLN A 356 39.08 22.78 -3.77
C GLN A 356 37.69 23.40 -4.00
N GLN A 357 36.59 22.73 -3.60
CA GLN A 357 35.24 23.31 -3.67
C GLN A 357 35.04 24.47 -2.70
N TYR A 358 35.81 24.51 -1.61
CA TYR A 358 35.80 25.58 -0.61
C TYR A 358 36.96 26.58 -0.81
N GLY A 359 37.67 26.51 -1.94
CA GLY A 359 38.77 27.41 -2.27
C GLY A 359 40.07 27.15 -1.50
N MET A 360 40.19 26.00 -0.83
CA MET A 360 41.40 25.58 -0.12
C MET A 360 42.38 24.90 -1.08
N MET A 361 43.68 25.13 -0.87
CA MET A 361 44.73 24.39 -1.55
C MET A 361 44.79 22.94 -1.03
N ASN A 362 45.36 22.03 -1.83
CA ASN A 362 45.48 20.62 -1.43
C ASN A 362 46.23 20.47 -0.09
N GLU A 363 47.34 21.19 0.09
CA GLU A 363 48.11 21.14 1.35
C GLU A 363 47.32 21.71 2.55
N GLU A 364 46.53 22.74 2.33
CA GLU A 364 45.70 23.37 3.36
C GLU A 364 44.55 22.45 3.81
N THR A 365 44.00 21.71 2.86
CA THR A 365 42.99 20.68 3.09
C THR A 365 43.56 19.56 3.94
N ASP A 366 44.72 19.02 3.55
CA ASP A 366 45.38 17.92 4.24
C ASP A 366 45.81 18.34 5.66
N ALA A 367 46.33 19.55 5.85
CA ALA A 367 46.69 20.09 7.16
C ALA A 367 45.48 20.27 8.09
N THR A 368 44.36 20.77 7.56
CA THR A 368 43.11 20.96 8.31
C THR A 368 42.52 19.62 8.75
N LEU A 369 42.58 18.61 7.88
CA LEU A 369 42.11 17.25 8.20
C LEU A 369 43.00 16.57 9.24
N GLN A 370 44.32 16.70 9.12
CA GLN A 370 45.26 16.15 10.11
C GLN A 370 45.06 16.81 11.49
N TYR A 371 44.85 18.13 11.54
CA TYR A 371 44.54 18.83 12.79
C TYR A 371 43.22 18.34 13.39
N ALA A 372 42.15 18.27 12.59
CA ALA A 372 40.84 17.79 13.05
C ALA A 372 40.90 16.34 13.53
N GLU A 373 41.67 15.48 12.86
CA GLU A 373 41.85 14.08 13.25
C GLU A 373 42.72 13.93 14.50
N GLY A 374 43.78 14.74 14.64
CA GLY A 374 44.59 14.82 15.86
C GLY A 374 43.75 15.24 17.06
N ARG A 375 42.99 16.32 16.92
CA ARG A 375 42.07 16.83 17.95
C ARG A 375 40.98 15.83 18.30
N PHE A 376 40.43 15.15 17.30
CA PHE A 376 39.46 14.08 17.51
C PHE A 376 40.05 12.92 18.34
N ARG A 377 41.27 12.48 18.04
CA ARG A 377 41.96 11.40 18.77
C ARG A 377 42.27 11.82 20.21
N GLU A 378 42.75 13.05 20.40
CA GLU A 378 42.99 13.64 21.73
C GLU A 378 41.71 13.60 22.56
N LEU A 379 40.62 14.18 22.05
CA LEU A 379 39.34 14.24 22.75
C LEU A 379 38.72 12.86 22.97
N LYS A 380 38.88 11.92 22.03
CA LYS A 380 38.37 10.55 22.15
C LYS A 380 39.07 9.78 23.28
N ASN A 381 40.36 10.02 23.48
CA ASN A 381 41.19 9.31 24.46
C ASN A 381 41.16 9.97 25.86
N LYS A 382 40.53 11.13 26.00
CA LYS A 382 40.37 11.81 27.28
C LYS A 382 39.21 11.19 28.07
N ASP A 383 39.49 10.71 29.29
CA ASP A 383 38.51 10.09 30.18
C ASP A 383 37.54 11.13 30.78
N ASP A 384 38.07 12.24 31.32
CA ASP A 384 37.29 13.35 31.83
C ASP A 384 37.22 14.52 30.82
N ARG A 385 36.16 14.52 30.02
CA ARG A 385 35.84 15.61 29.08
C ARG A 385 34.89 16.62 29.70
N SER A 386 35.25 17.90 29.61
CA SER A 386 34.34 19.02 29.90
C SER A 386 33.14 19.02 28.95
N ALA A 387 32.06 19.72 29.30
CA ALA A 387 30.89 19.84 28.42
C ALA A 387 31.25 20.43 27.05
N LYS A 388 32.18 21.40 27.01
CA LYS A 388 32.71 21.99 25.77
C LYS A 388 33.46 20.95 24.92
N GLU A 389 34.31 20.14 25.54
CA GLU A 389 35.07 19.06 24.86
C GLU A 389 34.16 17.93 24.38
N ARG A 390 33.07 17.63 25.09
CA ARG A 390 32.04 16.69 24.63
C ARG A 390 31.32 17.24 23.39
N ARG A 391 30.95 18.52 23.39
CA ARG A 391 30.37 19.20 22.20
C ARG A 391 31.34 19.19 21.02
N GLU A 392 32.61 19.52 21.26
CA GLU A 392 33.67 19.52 20.24
C GLU A 392 33.91 18.12 19.65
N LEU A 393 33.98 17.09 20.50
CA LEU A 393 34.11 15.70 20.04
C LEU A 393 32.91 15.24 19.20
N THR A 394 31.70 15.59 19.62
CA THR A 394 30.47 15.28 18.88
C THR A 394 30.44 16.00 17.53
N PHE A 395 30.85 17.28 17.49
CA PHE A 395 30.99 18.05 16.26
C PHE A 395 31.98 17.39 15.29
N LEU A 396 33.18 17.02 15.76
CA LEU A 396 34.21 16.37 14.92
C LEU A 396 33.74 15.01 14.38
N LYS A 397 33.01 14.20 15.17
CA LYS A 397 32.40 12.94 14.68
C LYS A 397 31.39 13.20 13.56
N LYS A 398 30.58 14.25 13.69
CA LYS A 398 29.53 14.61 12.74
C LYS A 398 30.12 15.12 11.42
N GLN A 399 31.14 15.97 11.49
CA GLN A 399 31.83 16.48 10.30
C GLN A 399 32.50 15.35 9.51
N ARG A 400 33.16 14.41 10.19
CA ARG A 400 33.74 13.23 9.51
C ARG A 400 32.68 12.42 8.75
N ALA A 401 31.53 12.16 9.36
CA ALA A 401 30.44 11.44 8.69
C ALA A 401 29.85 12.21 7.50
N ASN A 402 29.82 13.55 7.57
CA ASN A 402 29.37 14.40 6.46
C ASN A 402 30.36 14.39 5.30
N VAL A 403 31.66 14.46 5.58
CA VAL A 403 32.73 14.34 4.57
C VAL A 403 32.66 12.97 3.90
N GLU A 404 32.60 11.88 4.66
CA GLU A 404 32.43 10.51 4.13
C GLU A 404 31.19 10.40 3.22
N ALA A 405 30.07 11.06 3.56
CA ALA A 405 28.87 11.07 2.74
C ALA A 405 29.01 11.90 1.43
N LEU A 406 29.72 13.04 1.47
CA LEU A 406 30.03 13.83 0.29
C LEU A 406 30.97 13.07 -0.66
N LEU A 407 31.91 12.32 -0.10
CA LEU A 407 32.83 11.45 -0.83
C LEU A 407 32.12 10.31 -1.55
N ASP A 408 31.19 9.62 -0.88
CA ASP A 408 30.35 8.61 -1.51
C ASP A 408 29.51 9.20 -2.67
N ASP A 409 29.00 10.42 -2.53
CA ASP A 409 28.26 11.09 -3.60
C ASP A 409 29.18 11.49 -4.77
N ALA A 410 30.36 12.06 -4.51
CA ALA A 410 31.32 12.46 -5.52
C ALA A 410 31.89 11.27 -6.31
N THR A 411 32.25 10.18 -5.63
CA THR A 411 32.78 8.95 -6.26
C THR A 411 31.70 8.19 -7.04
N SER A 412 30.43 8.33 -6.67
CA SER A 412 29.31 7.74 -7.43
C SER A 412 28.97 8.47 -8.75
N LYS A 413 29.51 9.68 -8.97
CA LYS A 413 29.21 10.57 -10.11
C LYS A 413 30.10 10.39 -11.34
N LYS A 414 30.77 9.24 -11.53
CA LYS A 414 31.35 8.93 -12.84
C LYS A 414 30.23 8.99 -13.91
N PRO A 415 30.39 9.77 -15.00
CA PRO A 415 29.37 9.86 -16.03
C PRO A 415 29.10 8.46 -16.59
N LEU A 416 27.87 7.98 -16.40
CA LEU A 416 27.50 6.58 -16.60
C LEU A 416 27.50 6.11 -18.06
N VAL A 417 27.80 6.98 -19.03
CA VAL A 417 27.98 6.58 -20.43
C VAL A 417 28.91 7.61 -21.10
N PRO A 418 30.07 7.23 -21.66
CA PRO A 418 30.74 8.02 -22.69
C PRO A 418 29.72 8.37 -23.76
N GLY A 419 29.65 9.63 -24.21
CA GLY A 419 28.60 10.08 -25.12
C GLY A 419 28.52 9.19 -26.36
N LEU A 420 27.50 8.33 -26.44
CA LEU A 420 27.27 7.50 -27.61
C LEU A 420 26.90 8.46 -28.75
N VAL A 421 27.72 8.45 -29.80
CA VAL A 421 27.46 9.17 -31.04
C VAL A 421 26.89 8.14 -32.01
N THR A 422 25.78 8.46 -32.69
CA THR A 422 25.28 7.60 -33.77
C THR A 422 26.33 7.51 -34.90
N PRO A 423 26.27 6.51 -35.80
CA PRO A 423 27.14 6.46 -36.98
C PRO A 423 27.15 7.77 -37.80
N GLU A 424 26.07 8.57 -37.74
CA GLU A 424 25.92 9.86 -38.41
C GLU A 424 26.40 11.07 -37.58
N GLY A 425 27.12 10.85 -36.47
CA GLY A 425 27.67 11.95 -35.68
C GLY A 425 26.68 12.60 -34.70
N LYS A 426 25.44 12.10 -34.57
CA LYS A 426 24.46 12.71 -33.65
C LYS A 426 24.70 12.24 -32.22
N ARG A 427 24.80 13.17 -31.28
CA ARG A 427 24.86 12.85 -29.84
C ARG A 427 23.54 12.21 -29.40
N ILE A 428 23.61 10.97 -28.94
CA ILE A 428 22.48 10.29 -28.30
C ILE A 428 22.34 10.85 -26.89
N THR A 429 21.28 11.63 -26.67
CA THR A 429 20.93 12.13 -25.33
C THR A 429 19.87 11.21 -24.70
N PRO A 430 19.74 11.19 -23.37
CA PRO A 430 18.63 10.49 -22.72
C PRO A 430 17.26 10.91 -23.29
N ALA A 431 17.08 12.20 -23.62
CA ALA A 431 15.84 12.70 -24.19
C ALA A 431 15.57 12.13 -25.59
N THR A 432 16.59 11.99 -26.46
CA THR A 432 16.41 11.40 -27.79
C THR A 432 16.11 9.90 -27.67
N MET A 433 16.83 9.15 -26.84
CA MET A 433 16.54 7.72 -26.61
C MET A 433 15.11 7.47 -26.17
N ILE A 434 14.58 8.32 -25.28
CA ILE A 434 13.21 8.19 -24.82
C ILE A 434 12.20 8.53 -25.93
N VAL A 435 12.44 9.59 -26.70
CA VAL A 435 11.55 9.97 -27.81
C VAL A 435 11.55 8.87 -28.88
N ASP A 436 12.73 8.39 -29.27
CA ASP A 436 12.90 7.33 -30.25
C ASP A 436 12.15 6.07 -29.78
N GLN A 437 12.32 5.68 -28.51
CA GLN A 437 11.57 4.57 -27.91
C GLN A 437 10.05 4.78 -27.97
N LEU A 438 9.54 5.96 -27.63
CA LEU A 438 8.10 6.25 -27.69
C LEU A 438 7.56 6.26 -29.12
N GLU A 439 8.37 6.67 -30.10
CA GLU A 439 8.01 6.69 -31.52
C GLU A 439 7.95 5.28 -32.13
N THR A 440 8.66 4.30 -31.55
CA THR A 440 8.50 2.88 -31.93
C THR A 440 7.13 2.29 -31.55
N LEU A 441 6.41 2.93 -30.61
CA LEU A 441 5.11 2.43 -30.15
C LEU A 441 4.01 2.77 -31.16
N PRO A 442 3.01 1.88 -31.35
CA PRO A 442 1.92 2.14 -32.27
C PRO A 442 1.12 3.38 -31.85
N ARG A 443 0.84 4.27 -32.81
CA ARG A 443 -0.03 5.43 -32.57
C ARG A 443 -1.47 4.97 -32.32
N ILE A 444 -1.94 5.13 -31.09
CA ILE A 444 -3.30 4.76 -30.68
C ILE A 444 -4.26 5.96 -30.76
N GLN A 445 -3.73 7.19 -30.70
CA GLN A 445 -4.53 8.41 -30.79
C GLN A 445 -4.84 8.77 -32.26
N PRO A 446 -6.12 8.97 -32.63
CA PRO A 446 -6.43 9.48 -33.96
C PRO A 446 -5.97 10.93 -34.09
N THR A 447 -5.40 11.25 -35.24
CA THR A 447 -5.01 12.61 -35.67
C THR A 447 -6.20 13.55 -35.68
N GLU A 448 -5.93 14.85 -35.65
CA GLU A 448 -6.99 15.85 -35.74
C GLU A 448 -7.81 15.72 -37.04
N GLY A 449 -7.14 15.41 -38.16
CA GLY A 449 -7.81 15.12 -39.44
C GLY A 449 -8.71 13.88 -39.37
N GLU A 450 -8.24 12.78 -38.79
CA GLU A 450 -9.06 11.58 -38.54
C GLU A 450 -10.25 11.90 -37.63
N ARG A 451 -10.04 12.67 -36.55
CA ARG A 451 -11.11 13.09 -35.63
C ARG A 451 -12.17 13.97 -36.30
N ARG A 452 -11.77 14.86 -37.21
CA ARG A 452 -12.71 15.69 -37.97
C ARG A 452 -13.56 14.85 -38.92
N ARG A 453 -12.98 13.81 -39.53
CA ARG A 453 -13.68 12.87 -40.42
C ARG A 453 -14.54 11.83 -39.69
N MET A 454 -14.31 11.59 -38.40
CA MET A 454 -15.14 10.66 -37.62
C MET A 454 -16.56 11.19 -37.43
N GLY A 455 -17.56 10.33 -37.70
CA GLY A 455 -18.95 10.57 -37.33
C GLY A 455 -19.13 10.68 -35.80
N LYS A 456 -20.32 11.15 -35.36
CA LYS A 456 -20.64 11.35 -33.94
C LYS A 456 -20.40 10.09 -33.08
N VAL A 457 -20.78 8.92 -33.58
CA VAL A 457 -20.56 7.62 -32.91
C VAL A 457 -19.07 7.30 -32.77
N GLY A 458 -18.27 7.54 -33.81
CA GLY A 458 -16.82 7.34 -33.77
C GLY A 458 -16.13 8.26 -32.76
N LYS A 459 -16.58 9.52 -32.65
CA LYS A 459 -16.12 10.46 -31.63
C LYS A 459 -16.47 9.99 -30.23
N LEU A 460 -17.72 9.54 -30.00
CA LEU A 460 -18.17 9.00 -28.71
C LEU A 460 -17.35 7.77 -28.30
N LEU A 461 -17.16 6.81 -29.22
CA LEU A 461 -16.34 5.62 -28.97
C LEU A 461 -14.87 5.97 -28.70
N THR A 462 -14.35 7.00 -29.36
CA THR A 462 -12.98 7.49 -29.13
C THR A 462 -12.83 8.10 -27.74
N GLU A 463 -13.77 8.92 -27.31
CA GLU A 463 -13.77 9.49 -25.95
C GLU A 463 -13.98 8.41 -24.88
N ALA A 464 -14.86 7.43 -25.12
CA ALA A 464 -15.02 6.28 -24.22
C ALA A 464 -13.72 5.47 -24.09
N LYS A 465 -13.04 5.18 -25.21
CA LYS A 465 -11.73 4.50 -25.21
C LYS A 465 -10.65 5.35 -24.53
N ARG A 466 -10.68 6.67 -24.69
CA ARG A 466 -9.78 7.61 -24.02
C ARG A 466 -10.00 7.59 -22.51
N TRP A 467 -11.25 7.66 -22.05
CA TRP A 467 -11.60 7.54 -20.64
C TRP A 467 -11.17 6.20 -20.05
N GLY A 468 -11.45 5.09 -20.75
CA GLY A 468 -10.98 3.76 -20.34
C GLY A 468 -9.44 3.66 -20.30
N THR A 469 -8.75 4.36 -21.20
CA THR A 469 -7.28 4.44 -21.17
C THR A 469 -6.78 5.28 -20.00
N TYR A 470 -7.38 6.45 -19.75
CA TYR A 470 -7.08 7.25 -18.56
C TYR A 470 -7.26 6.43 -17.28
N TYR A 471 -8.39 5.75 -17.16
CA TYR A 471 -8.70 4.87 -16.03
C TYR A 471 -7.63 3.77 -15.88
N GLY A 472 -7.36 3.02 -16.96
CA GLY A 472 -6.36 1.97 -16.94
C GLY A 472 -4.93 2.47 -16.66
N LEU A 473 -4.56 3.68 -17.11
CA LEU A 473 -3.27 4.29 -16.81
C LEU A 473 -3.15 4.72 -15.34
N ASN A 474 -4.25 5.12 -14.71
CA ASN A 474 -4.28 5.47 -13.29
C ASN A 474 -4.33 4.24 -12.37
N GLU A 475 -4.68 3.06 -12.89
CA GLU A 475 -4.50 1.77 -12.21
C GLU A 475 -3.11 1.18 -12.37
N ASP A 476 -2.42 1.50 -13.48
CA ASP A 476 -1.08 1.01 -13.73
C ASP A 476 -0.10 1.64 -12.72
N MET A 477 0.73 0.81 -12.09
CA MET A 477 1.87 1.31 -11.34
C MET A 477 2.84 2.02 -12.29
N MET A 478 3.53 3.07 -11.82
CA MET A 478 4.46 3.80 -12.69
C MET A 478 5.58 2.90 -13.23
N LEU A 479 6.15 2.01 -12.39
CA LEU A 479 7.14 1.02 -12.83
C LEU A 479 6.62 0.22 -14.05
N LYS A 480 5.42 -0.37 -13.94
CA LYS A 480 4.79 -1.17 -15.00
C LYS A 480 4.39 -0.34 -16.23
N LEU A 481 3.96 0.91 -16.02
CA LEU A 481 3.70 1.82 -17.12
C LEU A 481 4.98 2.09 -17.91
N THR A 482 6.09 2.39 -17.22
CA THR A 482 7.37 2.65 -17.88
C THR A 482 7.94 1.41 -18.57
N GLU A 483 7.85 0.22 -17.94
CA GLU A 483 8.21 -1.05 -18.57
C GLU A 483 7.41 -1.28 -19.86
N ARG A 484 6.09 -1.07 -19.84
CA ARG A 484 5.27 -1.20 -21.05
C ARG A 484 5.67 -0.23 -22.15
N LEU A 485 5.95 1.03 -21.81
CA LEU A 485 6.39 2.04 -22.79
C LEU A 485 7.79 1.72 -23.35
N ASP A 486 8.62 1.05 -22.56
CA ASP A 486 9.91 0.50 -22.96
C ASP A 486 9.79 -0.87 -23.67
N GLN A 487 8.60 -1.26 -24.12
CA GLN A 487 8.35 -2.58 -24.73
C GLN A 487 8.88 -3.76 -23.89
N TYR A 488 8.76 -3.63 -22.57
CA TYR A 488 9.19 -4.61 -21.56
C TYR A 488 10.69 -4.89 -21.53
N MET A 489 11.53 -3.97 -22.01
CA MET A 489 12.98 -4.04 -21.78
C MET A 489 13.29 -3.78 -20.30
N GLU A 490 14.07 -4.66 -19.67
CA GLU A 490 14.38 -4.55 -18.24
C GLU A 490 15.07 -3.23 -17.87
N SER A 491 15.94 -2.75 -18.77
CA SER A 491 16.73 -1.53 -18.65
C SER A 491 16.33 -0.44 -19.66
N GLY A 492 15.04 -0.42 -20.03
CA GLY A 492 14.50 0.51 -21.01
C GLY A 492 14.73 1.99 -20.69
N PRO A 493 14.77 2.87 -21.71
CA PRO A 493 15.17 4.26 -21.52
C PRO A 493 14.20 5.06 -20.65
N ILE A 494 12.89 4.82 -20.72
CA ILE A 494 11.93 5.55 -19.89
C ILE A 494 12.11 5.13 -18.42
N LYS A 495 12.18 3.84 -18.14
CA LYS A 495 12.42 3.31 -16.81
C LYS A 495 13.75 3.82 -16.23
N ARG A 496 14.83 3.77 -17.03
CA ARG A 496 16.19 4.20 -16.65
C ARG A 496 16.33 5.71 -16.42
N PHE A 497 15.69 6.53 -17.24
CA PHE A 497 15.90 7.99 -17.24
C PHE A 497 14.76 8.79 -16.60
N VAL A 498 13.59 8.17 -16.38
CA VAL A 498 12.42 8.81 -15.76
C VAL A 498 12.08 8.18 -14.42
N TYR A 499 11.81 6.87 -14.37
CA TYR A 499 11.33 6.22 -13.14
C TYR A 499 12.42 6.03 -12.08
N HIS A 500 13.51 5.32 -12.40
CA HIS A 500 14.57 5.03 -11.42
C HIS A 500 15.23 6.26 -10.82
N PRO A 501 15.54 7.34 -11.56
CA PRO A 501 16.14 8.51 -10.96
C PRO A 501 15.28 9.11 -9.86
N ILE A 502 13.96 9.22 -10.09
CA ILE A 502 13.00 9.74 -9.10
C ILE A 502 12.83 8.79 -7.92
N LYS A 503 12.75 7.48 -8.17
CA LYS A 503 12.66 6.47 -7.10
C LYS A 503 13.90 6.49 -6.21
N ASN A 504 15.09 6.49 -6.83
CA ASN A 504 16.36 6.43 -6.13
C ASN A 504 16.66 7.74 -5.38
N SER A 505 16.27 8.91 -5.92
CA SER A 505 16.35 10.17 -5.16
C SER A 505 15.39 10.19 -3.97
N ASN A 506 14.16 9.69 -4.12
CA ASN A 506 13.20 9.61 -3.01
C ASN A 506 13.66 8.65 -1.92
N ALA A 507 14.23 7.50 -2.28
CA ALA A 507 14.80 6.56 -1.31
C ALA A 507 16.00 7.17 -0.58
N ARG A 508 16.86 7.92 -1.28
CA ARG A 508 17.99 8.67 -0.69
C ARG A 508 17.52 9.76 0.27
N ALA A 509 16.57 10.61 -0.15
CA ALA A 509 16.01 11.66 0.69
C ALA A 509 15.49 11.08 2.01
N ARG A 510 14.69 10.01 1.94
CA ARG A 510 14.13 9.34 3.13
C ARG A 510 15.20 8.69 4.01
N ASP A 511 16.22 8.07 3.42
CA ASP A 511 17.34 7.50 4.19
C ASP A 511 18.13 8.60 4.91
N ASN A 512 18.42 9.72 4.24
CA ASN A 512 19.09 10.87 4.81
C ASN A 512 18.26 11.50 5.94
N SER A 513 16.96 11.73 5.73
CA SER A 513 16.06 12.25 6.77
C SER A 513 16.06 11.36 8.02
N LYS A 514 16.00 10.03 7.83
CA LYS A 514 16.07 9.07 8.95
C LYS A 514 17.43 9.13 9.67
N LYS A 515 18.54 9.24 8.93
CA LYS A 515 19.89 9.36 9.50
C LYS A 515 20.01 10.65 10.33
N ILE A 516 19.59 11.78 9.79
CA ILE A 516 19.62 13.09 10.47
C ILE A 516 18.77 13.03 11.74
N MET A 517 17.53 12.55 11.65
CA MET A 517 16.66 12.41 12.81
C MET A 517 17.25 11.48 13.89
N SER A 518 17.83 10.35 13.49
CA SER A 518 18.53 9.47 14.44
C SER A 518 19.78 10.13 15.04
N GLY A 519 20.45 11.00 14.29
CA GLY A 519 21.57 11.81 14.75
C GLY A 519 21.14 12.81 15.81
N PHE A 520 19.99 13.49 15.63
CA PHE A 520 19.39 14.35 16.65
C PHE A 520 19.05 13.58 17.93
N VAL A 521 18.33 12.46 17.80
CA VAL A 521 17.98 11.60 18.96
C VAL A 521 19.24 11.21 19.74
N LYS A 522 20.25 10.70 19.04
CA LYS A 522 21.51 10.30 19.67
C LYS A 522 22.25 11.48 20.31
N THR A 523 22.28 12.63 19.65
CA THR A 523 22.94 13.83 20.18
C THR A 523 22.25 14.31 21.46
N PHE A 524 20.91 14.29 21.49
CA PHE A 524 20.15 14.64 22.69
C PHE A 524 20.37 13.62 23.81
N GLU A 525 20.38 12.31 23.51
CA GLU A 525 20.75 11.27 24.48
C GLU A 525 22.16 11.47 25.04
N ASP A 526 23.16 11.77 24.19
CA ASP A 526 24.55 12.02 24.58
C ASP A 526 24.70 13.29 25.44
N LEU A 527 23.83 14.27 25.26
CA LEU A 527 23.74 15.49 26.06
C LEU A 527 22.93 15.31 27.37
N GLY A 528 22.32 14.14 27.58
CA GLY A 528 21.44 13.89 28.72
C GLY A 528 20.05 14.54 28.60
N ILE A 529 19.68 15.01 27.41
CA ILE A 529 18.41 15.71 27.14
C ILE A 529 17.35 14.68 26.73
N ASP A 530 16.31 14.54 27.55
CA ASP A 530 15.14 13.70 27.22
C ASP A 530 14.14 14.49 26.37
N PHE A 531 14.45 14.68 25.09
CA PHE A 531 13.57 15.40 24.15
C PHE A 531 12.15 14.80 24.12
N GLY A 532 12.02 13.49 24.35
CA GLY A 532 10.73 12.82 24.44
C GLY A 532 9.88 13.27 25.63
N LYS A 533 10.49 13.67 26.75
CA LYS A 533 9.79 14.32 27.87
C LYS A 533 9.41 15.76 27.53
N MET A 534 10.29 16.53 26.92
CA MET A 534 10.05 17.95 26.55
C MET A 534 8.82 18.17 25.65
N ILE A 535 8.40 17.16 24.88
CA ILE A 535 7.17 17.21 24.07
C ILE A 535 5.90 17.21 24.96
N PHE A 536 5.95 16.60 26.14
CA PHE A 536 4.80 16.37 27.03
C PHE A 536 4.99 16.92 28.44
N ASN A 537 6.07 17.66 28.68
CA ASN A 537 6.26 18.35 29.95
C ASN A 537 5.03 19.22 30.21
N GLU A 538 4.69 19.34 31.50
CA GLU A 538 3.62 20.24 31.90
C GLU A 538 3.91 21.61 31.31
N ARG A 539 2.89 22.19 30.69
CA ARG A 539 3.06 23.45 30.00
C ARG A 539 3.39 24.52 31.04
N ASN A 540 4.56 25.13 30.89
CA ASN A 540 5.06 26.15 31.80
C ASN A 540 4.41 27.50 31.45
N ASP A 541 3.90 28.20 32.46
CA ASP A 541 3.27 29.52 32.32
C ASP A 541 4.34 30.62 32.27
N VAL A 542 5.23 30.55 31.27
CA VAL A 542 6.30 31.55 31.07
C VAL A 542 5.70 32.92 30.76
N VAL A 543 4.63 32.92 29.97
CA VAL A 543 3.80 34.08 29.70
C VAL A 543 2.51 33.84 30.47
N ALA A 544 2.18 34.72 31.41
CA ALA A 544 1.04 34.52 32.31
C ALA A 544 -0.26 34.25 31.53
N GLY A 545 -0.91 33.12 31.81
CA GLY A 545 -2.15 32.71 31.15
C GLY A 545 -1.96 31.99 29.82
N PHE A 546 -0.71 31.83 29.35
CA PHE A 546 -0.41 31.18 28.06
C PHE A 546 0.64 30.07 28.25
N PRO A 547 0.23 28.89 28.74
CA PRO A 547 1.17 27.85 29.10
C PRO A 547 1.71 27.15 27.83
N LEU A 548 3.04 27.05 27.73
CA LEU A 548 3.76 26.49 26.59
C LEU A 548 4.55 25.23 26.98
N THR A 549 4.62 24.24 26.08
CA THR A 549 5.59 23.15 26.22
C THR A 549 7.00 23.65 25.90
N ASP A 550 8.03 22.97 26.40
CA ASP A 550 9.44 23.31 26.10
C ASP A 550 9.70 23.34 24.58
N THR A 551 9.09 22.41 23.84
CA THR A 551 9.19 22.33 22.37
C THR A 551 8.44 23.46 21.65
N GLU A 552 7.34 23.97 22.21
CA GLU A 552 6.66 25.17 21.71
C GLU A 552 7.50 26.43 22.01
N ARG A 553 8.15 26.51 23.18
CA ARG A 553 9.08 27.61 23.53
C ARG A 553 10.29 27.65 22.60
N ILE A 554 10.94 26.50 22.37
CA ILE A 554 12.07 26.38 21.44
C ILE A 554 11.66 26.85 20.04
N GLY A 555 10.47 26.46 19.55
CA GLY A 555 10.05 26.88 18.22
C GLY A 555 9.68 28.36 18.12
N MET A 556 9.05 28.93 19.14
CA MET A 556 8.90 30.38 19.23
C MET A 556 10.25 31.10 19.24
N TYR A 557 11.23 30.62 20.02
CA TYR A 557 12.57 31.19 20.07
C TYR A 557 13.23 31.19 18.70
N VAL A 558 13.28 30.04 18.01
CA VAL A 558 13.98 29.92 16.72
C VAL A 558 13.29 30.79 15.65
N LEU A 559 11.96 30.80 15.61
CA LEU A 559 11.21 31.66 14.69
C LEU A 559 11.43 33.15 14.97
N ALA A 560 11.55 33.54 16.24
CA ALA A 560 11.70 34.95 16.62
C ALA A 560 13.10 35.53 16.34
N GLN A 561 14.11 34.69 16.06
CA GLN A 561 15.44 35.16 15.65
C GLN A 561 15.45 35.82 14.27
N ASN A 562 14.43 35.57 13.45
CA ASN A 562 14.24 36.20 12.14
C ASN A 562 13.05 37.17 12.18
N GLU A 563 13.18 38.38 11.64
CA GLU A 563 12.11 39.40 11.70
C GLU A 563 10.79 38.91 11.07
N LYS A 564 10.85 38.17 9.95
CA LYS A 564 9.67 37.60 9.30
C LYS A 564 9.05 36.50 10.14
N GLY A 565 9.88 35.68 10.80
CA GLY A 565 9.42 34.63 11.72
C GLY A 565 8.79 35.21 12.99
N ARG A 566 9.39 36.25 13.57
CA ARG A 566 8.87 37.00 14.72
C ARG A 566 7.46 37.53 14.47
N LYS A 567 7.24 38.19 13.33
CA LYS A 567 5.91 38.69 12.90
C LYS A 567 4.85 37.58 12.77
N ARG A 568 5.25 36.31 12.67
CA ARG A 568 4.36 35.14 12.58
C ARG A 568 4.10 34.45 13.92
N VAL A 569 4.95 34.72 14.92
CA VAL A 569 4.79 34.21 16.28
C VAL A 569 3.99 35.19 17.14
N GLU A 570 4.18 36.50 16.96
CA GLU A 570 3.45 37.54 17.70
C GLU A 570 1.92 37.35 17.72
N PRO A 571 1.25 36.96 16.61
CA PRO A 571 -0.21 36.74 16.61
C PRO A 571 -0.72 35.60 17.49
N TRP A 572 0.15 34.79 18.09
CA TRP A 572 -0.25 33.77 19.07
C TRP A 572 -0.80 34.37 20.36
N PHE A 573 -0.42 35.60 20.69
CA PHE A 573 -0.81 36.27 21.92
C PHE A 573 -1.95 37.29 21.72
N GLU A 574 -2.39 37.54 20.47
CA GLU A 574 -3.46 38.50 20.14
C GLU A 574 -4.79 38.20 20.84
N ASP A 575 -5.11 36.93 21.10
CA ASP A 575 -6.41 36.52 21.66
C ASP A 575 -6.50 36.74 23.18
N GLU A 576 -5.38 36.96 23.87
CA GLU A 576 -5.28 36.91 25.33
C GLU A 576 -5.10 38.31 25.98
N GLU A 577 -5.23 39.40 25.20
CA GLU A 577 -4.96 40.77 25.66
C GLU A 577 -3.52 40.98 26.20
N ILE A 578 -2.59 40.10 25.82
CA ILE A 578 -1.18 40.16 26.20
C ILE A 578 -0.42 41.01 25.16
N ASP A 579 0.52 41.84 25.60
CA ASP A 579 1.43 42.52 24.67
C ASP A 579 2.29 41.46 23.93
N ASN A 580 1.99 41.27 22.64
CA ASN A 580 2.61 40.22 21.82
C ASN A 580 4.13 40.29 21.80
N ALA A 581 4.70 41.49 21.71
CA ALA A 581 6.15 41.68 21.62
C ALA A 581 6.82 41.37 22.96
N GLN A 582 6.19 41.80 24.06
CA GLN A 582 6.64 41.49 25.41
C GLN A 582 6.54 39.97 25.69
N ALA A 583 5.45 39.32 25.29
CA ALA A 583 5.25 37.89 25.45
C ALA A 583 6.32 37.08 24.68
N VAL A 584 6.57 37.41 23.41
CA VAL A 584 7.65 36.78 22.63
C VAL A 584 9.01 36.99 23.31
N ASN A 585 9.30 38.19 23.80
CA ASN A 585 10.56 38.46 24.53
C ASN A 585 10.68 37.68 25.84
N GLN A 586 9.57 37.43 26.56
CA GLN A 586 9.55 36.57 27.75
C GLN A 586 9.86 35.12 27.39
N VAL A 587 9.28 34.59 26.31
CA VAL A 587 9.60 33.25 25.81
C VAL A 587 11.07 33.17 25.41
N ILE A 588 11.60 34.16 24.68
CA ILE A 588 13.02 34.21 24.30
C ILE A 588 13.93 34.09 25.54
N LYS A 589 13.72 34.96 26.54
CA LYS A 589 14.50 34.95 27.78
C LYS A 589 14.39 33.62 28.52
N SER A 590 13.22 33.00 28.53
CA SER A 590 13.02 31.71 29.21
C SER A 590 13.83 30.59 28.56
N VAL A 591 13.95 30.61 27.22
CA VAL A 591 14.78 29.65 26.47
C VAL A 591 16.26 29.92 26.71
N GLU A 592 16.69 31.19 26.70
CA GLU A 592 18.10 31.58 26.91
C GLU A 592 18.66 31.18 28.28
N ILE A 593 17.82 31.13 29.32
CA ILE A 593 18.21 30.70 30.67
C ILE A 593 18.29 29.17 30.77
N SER A 594 17.65 28.43 29.85
CA SER A 594 17.63 26.96 29.85
C SER A 594 18.76 26.38 29.01
N ASP A 595 19.80 25.85 29.68
CA ASP A 595 20.93 25.19 29.01
C ASP A 595 20.50 24.04 28.08
N GLU A 596 19.48 23.28 28.47
CA GLU A 596 18.94 22.16 27.68
C GLU A 596 18.24 22.65 26.40
N GLU A 597 17.38 23.67 26.52
CA GLU A 597 16.67 24.24 25.36
C GLU A 597 17.64 24.94 24.42
N MET A 598 18.62 25.70 24.95
CA MET A 598 19.67 26.33 24.14
C MET A 598 20.56 25.31 23.43
N ALA A 599 20.84 24.15 24.03
CA ALA A 599 21.59 23.09 23.36
C ALA A 599 20.81 22.53 22.16
N ILE A 600 19.49 22.37 22.27
CA ILE A 600 18.64 21.95 21.15
C ILE A 600 18.62 23.02 20.05
N VAL A 601 18.45 24.29 20.41
CA VAL A 601 18.51 25.43 19.48
C VAL A 601 19.83 25.43 18.72
N GLN A 602 20.96 25.25 19.40
CA GLN A 602 22.29 25.20 18.78
C GLN A 602 22.44 24.02 17.81
N GLU A 603 21.91 22.84 18.13
CA GLU A 603 21.93 21.69 17.22
C GLU A 603 21.04 21.90 15.98
N ILE A 604 19.88 22.54 16.13
CA ILE A 604 19.01 22.92 15.01
C ILE A 604 19.72 23.93 14.12
N GLN A 605 20.34 24.96 14.70
CA GLN A 605 21.09 25.96 13.96
C GLN A 605 22.28 25.32 13.21
N THR A 606 23.03 24.45 13.89
CA THR A 606 24.12 23.68 13.28
C THR A 606 23.63 22.85 12.09
N TYR A 607 22.44 22.23 12.20
CA TYR A 607 21.82 21.54 11.08
C TYR A 607 21.51 22.48 9.91
N ILE A 608 20.86 23.62 10.17
CA ILE A 608 20.53 24.62 9.14
C ILE A 608 21.81 25.11 8.43
N ASP A 609 22.86 25.43 9.17
CA ASP A 609 24.13 25.90 8.61
C ASP A 609 24.84 24.81 7.80
N THR A 610 24.82 23.56 8.27
CA THR A 610 25.38 22.41 7.54
C THR A 610 24.63 22.14 6.23
N MET A 611 23.30 22.31 6.25
CA MET A 611 22.43 21.97 5.13
C MET A 611 22.28 23.09 4.11
N SER A 612 22.48 24.34 4.52
CA SER A 612 22.35 25.51 3.66
C SER A 612 23.18 25.40 2.37
N PRO A 613 24.50 25.09 2.39
CA PRO A 613 25.28 24.93 1.16
C PRO A 613 24.72 23.85 0.22
N ARG A 614 24.30 22.70 0.77
CA ARG A 614 23.69 21.61 -0.03
C ARG A 614 22.36 22.05 -0.66
N PHE A 615 21.56 22.82 0.08
CA PHE A 615 20.30 23.39 -0.40
C PHE A 615 20.54 24.36 -1.57
N PHE A 616 21.43 25.34 -1.41
CA PHE A 616 21.75 26.30 -2.47
C PHE A 616 22.33 25.62 -3.72
N ALA A 617 23.25 24.66 -3.55
CA ALA A 617 23.79 23.88 -4.67
C ALA A 617 22.72 23.01 -5.37
N ALA A 618 21.69 22.55 -4.65
CA ALA A 618 20.54 21.89 -5.28
C ALA A 618 19.69 22.88 -6.07
N ALA A 619 19.45 24.07 -5.52
CA ALA A 619 18.67 25.11 -6.17
C ALA A 619 19.33 25.64 -7.45
N GLU A 620 20.65 25.85 -7.42
CA GLU A 620 21.45 26.23 -8.58
C GLU A 620 21.35 25.17 -9.70
N ARG A 621 21.51 23.87 -9.37
CA ARG A 621 21.34 22.76 -10.33
C ARG A 621 19.93 22.69 -10.93
N MET A 622 18.95 23.28 -10.27
CA MET A 622 17.59 23.38 -10.76
C MET A 622 17.36 24.61 -11.65
N GLY A 623 18.31 25.55 -11.68
CA GLY A 623 18.21 26.84 -12.36
C GLY A 623 17.39 27.85 -11.57
N ILE A 624 17.41 27.78 -10.24
CA ILE A 624 16.86 28.82 -9.38
C ILE A 624 18.00 29.77 -9.04
N GLU A 625 17.92 30.98 -9.59
CA GLU A 625 18.87 32.06 -9.37
C GLU A 625 18.37 32.98 -8.22
N ASP A 626 19.23 33.85 -7.72
CA ASP A 626 18.90 34.90 -6.74
C ASP A 626 18.35 34.42 -5.38
N ILE A 627 18.73 33.23 -4.92
CA ILE A 627 18.37 32.80 -3.57
C ILE A 627 19.40 33.30 -2.57
N THR A 628 19.00 34.24 -1.72
CA THR A 628 19.80 34.72 -0.60
C THR A 628 19.60 33.85 0.64
N LYS A 629 20.68 33.53 1.35
CA LYS A 629 20.58 32.95 2.70
C LYS A 629 19.97 33.98 3.63
N GLU A 630 18.82 33.64 4.20
CA GLU A 630 18.24 34.37 5.31
C GLU A 630 18.78 33.78 6.62
N ASP A 631 19.33 34.61 7.49
CA ASP A 631 19.81 34.17 8.80
C ASP A 631 18.63 33.71 9.67
N PHE A 632 18.86 32.61 10.39
CA PHE A 632 17.85 31.93 11.22
C PHE A 632 16.55 31.60 10.47
N TYR A 633 16.62 31.39 9.16
CA TYR A 633 15.45 30.99 8.40
C TYR A 633 15.01 29.57 8.74
N MET A 634 13.86 29.49 9.39
CA MET A 634 13.13 28.26 9.58
C MET A 634 11.94 28.20 8.62
N MET A 635 11.66 27.00 8.09
CA MET A 635 10.49 26.79 7.25
C MET A 635 9.22 27.18 8.02
N LEU A 636 8.55 28.23 7.56
CA LEU A 636 7.31 28.73 8.15
C LEU A 636 6.15 27.79 7.79
N LEU A 637 5.90 26.83 8.67
CA LEU A 637 4.67 26.04 8.67
C LEU A 637 3.60 26.86 9.39
N THR A 638 2.38 26.96 8.87
CA THR A 638 1.29 27.65 9.56
C THR A 638 0.44 26.68 10.41
N GLU A 639 -0.51 27.15 11.20
CA GLU A 639 -1.47 26.24 11.87
C GLU A 639 -2.64 25.84 10.96
N ASP A 640 -3.05 26.76 10.08
CA ASP A 640 -4.27 26.71 9.28
C ASP A 640 -4.11 25.98 7.94
N GLN A 641 -2.88 25.69 7.52
CA GLN A 641 -2.59 24.91 6.31
C GLN A 641 -2.19 23.48 6.67
N ASP A 642 -2.35 22.54 5.72
CA ASP A 642 -1.86 21.17 5.94
C ASP A 642 -0.36 21.08 5.66
N GLU A 643 0.28 20.00 6.09
CA GLU A 643 1.72 19.74 5.91
C GLU A 643 2.19 19.96 4.46
N ILE A 644 1.34 19.73 3.45
CA ILE A 644 1.74 19.68 2.03
C ILE A 644 1.62 21.04 1.37
N SER A 645 0.59 21.81 1.74
CA SER A 645 0.42 23.22 1.35
C SER A 645 1.42 24.16 2.04
N GLN A 646 2.07 23.68 3.09
CA GLN A 646 3.05 24.43 3.90
C GLN A 646 4.49 24.34 3.44
N HIS A 647 4.78 23.58 2.38
CA HIS A 647 6.11 23.57 1.79
C HIS A 647 6.11 24.43 0.51
N PRO A 648 6.05 25.77 0.59
CA PRO A 648 5.92 26.62 -0.60
C PRO A 648 7.09 26.39 -1.57
N ALA A 649 8.30 26.10 -1.08
CA ALA A 649 9.44 25.77 -1.93
C ALA A 649 9.25 24.43 -2.68
N ILE A 650 8.75 23.37 -2.01
CA ILE A 650 8.51 22.06 -2.65
C ILE A 650 7.28 22.10 -3.55
N GLU A 651 6.25 22.84 -3.14
CA GLU A 651 5.04 22.99 -3.93
C GLU A 651 5.29 23.85 -5.17
N GLU A 652 6.02 24.95 -5.03
CA GLU A 652 6.45 25.79 -6.14
C GLU A 652 7.39 25.03 -7.07
N LEU A 653 8.35 24.28 -6.50
CA LEU A 653 9.13 23.31 -7.24
C LEU A 653 8.21 22.37 -8.02
N ALA A 654 7.33 21.63 -7.35
CA ALA A 654 6.43 20.66 -7.98
C ALA A 654 5.60 21.28 -9.12
N ARG A 655 5.02 22.46 -8.88
CA ARG A 655 4.21 23.18 -9.88
C ARG A 655 5.04 23.72 -11.05
N ASN A 656 6.31 24.06 -10.84
CA ASN A 656 7.20 24.60 -11.85
C ASN A 656 8.21 23.57 -12.42
N ILE A 657 8.15 22.30 -12.02
CA ILE A 657 9.00 21.23 -12.57
C ILE A 657 9.00 21.31 -14.10
N GLY A 658 10.17 21.30 -14.73
CA GLY A 658 10.31 21.28 -16.19
C GLY A 658 10.13 22.60 -16.95
N ARG A 659 9.75 23.69 -16.27
CA ARG A 659 9.80 25.04 -16.86
C ARG A 659 11.25 25.53 -16.96
N LYS A 660 11.55 26.34 -17.98
CA LYS A 660 12.88 26.94 -18.21
C LYS A 660 13.29 27.92 -17.10
N GLN A 661 12.34 28.51 -16.40
CA GLN A 661 12.57 29.44 -15.31
C GLN A 661 11.64 29.05 -14.16
N ILE A 662 12.22 28.54 -13.07
CA ILE A 662 11.50 28.40 -11.81
C ILE A 662 11.46 29.82 -11.24
N ARG A 663 10.31 30.47 -11.39
CA ARG A 663 10.11 31.79 -10.80
C ARG A 663 10.24 31.68 -9.29
N THR A 664 11.05 32.54 -8.67
CA THR A 664 11.24 32.57 -7.22
C THR A 664 9.93 33.01 -6.54
N PRO A 665 9.63 32.50 -5.32
CA PRO A 665 8.50 32.95 -4.53
C PRO A 665 8.61 34.47 -4.29
N GLY A 666 7.82 35.26 -5.02
CA GLY A 666 7.90 36.72 -5.04
C GLY A 666 7.61 37.30 -6.43
N GLU A 667 8.09 36.67 -7.49
CA GLU A 667 7.92 37.19 -8.87
C GLU A 667 6.47 37.11 -9.41
N LYS A 668 5.63 36.23 -8.85
CA LYS A 668 4.18 36.20 -9.13
C LYS A 668 3.36 37.07 -8.18
N ALA A 669 3.96 37.48 -7.07
CA ALA A 669 3.32 38.33 -6.08
C ALA A 669 3.74 39.77 -6.37
N THR A 670 3.14 40.39 -7.39
CA THR A 670 3.26 41.85 -7.66
C THR A 670 2.70 42.72 -6.53
N LYS A 671 2.25 42.12 -5.43
CA LYS A 671 2.04 42.74 -4.13
C LYS A 671 2.85 41.97 -3.11
N GLU A 672 3.66 42.68 -2.33
CA GLU A 672 4.18 42.18 -1.07
C GLU A 672 3.04 41.52 -0.31
N ARG A 673 3.25 40.33 0.28
CA ARG A 673 2.22 39.63 1.06
C ARG A 673 1.98 40.38 2.37
N THR A 674 1.38 41.58 2.27
CA THR A 674 0.93 42.37 3.40
C THR A 674 -0.23 41.64 4.07
N GLY A 675 -0.01 41.07 5.26
CA GLY A 675 -1.09 40.79 6.19
C GLY A 675 -1.77 39.42 6.14
N THR A 676 -1.08 38.33 5.77
CA THR A 676 -1.61 37.01 6.21
C THR A 676 -1.28 36.82 7.69
N LYS A 677 -2.25 37.10 8.58
CA LYS A 677 -2.22 36.83 10.03
C LYS A 677 -2.08 35.34 10.41
N ALA A 678 -1.79 34.46 9.46
CA ALA A 678 -1.69 33.02 9.73
C ALA A 678 -0.55 32.75 10.73
N ARG A 679 -0.93 32.19 11.89
CA ARG A 679 -0.03 31.79 12.97
C ARG A 679 0.95 30.73 12.48
N ALA A 680 2.23 30.91 12.79
CA ALA A 680 3.22 29.86 12.55
C ALA A 680 2.99 28.69 13.52
N ARG A 681 3.24 27.45 13.08
CA ARG A 681 3.31 26.28 13.95
C ARG A 681 4.59 26.41 14.80
N ILE A 682 4.42 26.51 16.11
CA ILE A 682 5.50 26.76 17.07
C ILE A 682 6.07 25.48 17.69
N ASP A 683 5.42 24.33 17.53
CA ASP A 683 5.87 23.07 18.13
C ASP A 683 7.06 22.46 17.38
N MET A 684 8.27 22.64 17.94
CA MET A 684 9.52 22.20 17.32
C MET A 684 9.56 20.69 17.07
N ALA A 685 8.89 19.88 17.89
CA ALA A 685 8.89 18.43 17.73
C ALA A 685 8.13 17.99 16.47
N THR A 686 7.20 18.82 16.00
CA THR A 686 6.48 18.63 14.73
C THR A 686 7.19 19.32 13.57
N VAL A 687 7.71 20.53 13.78
CA VAL A 687 8.36 21.34 12.74
C VAL A 687 9.68 20.71 12.27
N LEU A 688 10.52 20.23 13.20
CA LEU A 688 11.86 19.75 12.88
C LEU A 688 11.86 18.53 11.93
N PRO A 689 11.09 17.44 12.17
CA PRO A 689 11.04 16.32 11.23
C PRO A 689 10.50 16.71 9.84
N GLN A 690 9.51 17.61 9.79
CA GLN A 690 8.94 18.09 8.53
C GLN A 690 9.92 18.96 7.74
N MET A 691 10.65 19.83 8.43
CA MET A 691 11.72 20.63 7.84
C MET A 691 12.82 19.73 7.27
N ILE A 692 13.27 18.73 8.03
CA ILE A 692 14.32 17.80 7.59
C ILE A 692 13.88 17.02 6.35
N ASP A 693 12.67 16.44 6.35
CA ASP A 693 12.15 15.72 5.17
C ASP A 693 12.02 16.65 3.95
N ALA A 694 11.56 17.89 4.17
CA ALA A 694 11.42 18.85 3.10
C ALA A 694 12.77 19.28 2.49
N VAL A 695 13.76 19.61 3.33
CA VAL A 695 15.09 20.02 2.91
C VAL A 695 15.80 18.89 2.19
N GLU A 696 15.81 17.67 2.74
CA GLU A 696 16.45 16.52 2.09
C GLU A 696 15.77 16.15 0.76
N ARG A 697 14.44 16.27 0.66
CA ARG A 697 13.75 16.08 -0.62
C ARG A 697 14.10 17.15 -1.63
N PHE A 698 14.17 18.40 -1.22
CA PHE A 698 14.59 19.47 -2.11
C PHE A 698 15.99 19.19 -2.66
N ILE A 699 16.92 18.78 -1.79
CA ILE A 699 18.32 18.50 -2.15
C ILE A 699 18.47 17.29 -3.07
N GLU A 700 17.82 16.17 -2.71
CA GLU A 700 18.01 14.90 -3.41
C GLU A 700 17.07 14.74 -4.62
N VAL A 701 15.81 15.15 -4.48
CA VAL A 701 14.75 14.93 -5.49
C VAL A 701 14.62 16.12 -6.43
N GLY A 702 14.78 17.35 -5.95
CA GLY A 702 14.55 18.57 -6.74
C GLY A 702 15.32 18.63 -8.06
N PRO A 703 16.67 18.50 -8.05
CA PRO A 703 17.47 18.50 -9.28
C PRO A 703 17.08 17.39 -10.26
N VAL A 704 16.76 16.20 -9.75
CA VAL A 704 16.37 15.05 -10.57
C VAL A 704 14.99 15.27 -11.18
N ALA A 705 14.03 15.73 -10.38
CA ALA A 705 12.68 16.07 -10.83
C ALA A 705 12.68 17.18 -11.87
N ALA A 706 13.50 18.23 -11.69
CA ALA A 706 13.66 19.29 -12.69
C ALA A 706 14.19 18.75 -14.02
N LYS A 707 15.21 17.88 -13.99
CA LYS A 707 15.77 17.25 -15.19
C LYS A 707 14.77 16.34 -15.91
N VAL A 708 14.06 15.50 -15.16
CA VAL A 708 13.01 14.61 -15.69
C VAL A 708 11.85 15.45 -16.26
N GLY A 709 11.41 16.48 -15.53
CA GLY A 709 10.39 17.42 -15.96
C GLY A 709 10.71 18.09 -17.28
N ARG A 710 11.94 18.62 -17.44
CA ARG A 710 12.39 19.23 -18.70
C ARG A 710 12.35 18.23 -19.86
N SER A 711 12.71 16.98 -19.60
CA SER A 711 12.65 15.91 -20.60
C SER A 711 11.20 15.60 -20.99
N MET A 712 10.29 15.56 -20.02
CA MET A 712 8.87 15.32 -20.24
C MET A 712 8.14 16.48 -20.93
N ASP A 713 8.56 17.71 -20.65
CA ASP A 713 7.98 18.94 -21.22
C ASP A 713 8.49 19.22 -22.65
N ASN A 714 9.43 18.41 -23.15
CA ASN A 714 9.81 18.42 -24.56
C ASN A 714 8.57 18.13 -25.44
N PRO A 715 8.23 19.01 -26.42
CA PRO A 715 7.06 18.82 -27.26
C PRO A 715 7.05 17.48 -28.02
N LYS A 716 8.21 16.98 -28.44
CA LYS A 716 8.35 15.67 -29.10
C LYS A 716 8.01 14.53 -28.14
N PHE A 717 8.58 14.55 -26.94
CA PHE A 717 8.25 13.58 -25.88
C PHE A 717 6.76 13.58 -25.59
N LYS A 718 6.17 14.76 -25.32
CA LYS A 718 4.75 14.89 -24.98
C LYS A 718 3.87 14.35 -26.10
N LYS A 719 4.19 14.67 -27.35
CA LYS A 719 3.46 14.17 -28.54
C LYS A 719 3.59 12.66 -28.68
N ALA A 720 4.81 12.12 -28.61
CA ALA A 720 5.07 10.67 -28.74
C ALA A 720 4.39 9.87 -27.62
N LEU A 721 4.52 10.31 -26.37
CA LEU A 721 3.86 9.69 -25.22
C LEU A 721 2.34 9.70 -25.38
N ASN A 722 1.75 10.84 -25.73
CA ASN A 722 0.30 10.95 -25.93
C ASN A 722 -0.20 10.10 -27.10
N ASN A 723 0.56 10.03 -28.19
CA ASN A 723 0.26 9.15 -29.32
C ASN A 723 0.20 7.69 -28.90
N ALA A 724 1.15 7.24 -28.06
CA ALA A 724 1.21 5.89 -27.52
C ALA A 724 0.14 5.61 -26.45
N THR A 725 -0.48 6.65 -25.86
CA THR A 725 -1.36 6.53 -24.68
C THR A 725 -2.72 7.21 -24.85
N ARG A 726 -3.20 7.38 -26.09
CA ARG A 726 -4.48 8.03 -26.44
C ARG A 726 -4.66 9.45 -25.87
N GLY A 727 -3.56 10.17 -25.62
CA GLY A 727 -3.60 11.57 -25.14
C GLY A 727 -3.51 11.75 -23.63
N GLU A 728 -3.41 10.67 -22.84
CA GLU A 728 -3.52 10.73 -21.38
C GLU A 728 -2.19 10.45 -20.65
N GLY A 729 -1.21 9.84 -21.31
CA GLY A 729 0.04 9.43 -20.69
C GLY A 729 0.83 10.59 -20.09
N TYR A 730 0.92 11.72 -20.80
CA TYR A 730 1.62 12.90 -20.26
C TYR A 730 0.94 13.41 -18.98
N LYS A 731 -0.40 13.46 -18.93
CA LYS A 731 -1.14 13.92 -17.75
C LYS A 731 -0.88 13.01 -16.54
N VAL A 732 -0.92 11.69 -16.74
CA VAL A 732 -0.70 10.70 -15.67
C VAL A 732 0.74 10.72 -15.17
N MET A 733 1.72 10.71 -16.08
CA MET A 733 3.14 10.77 -15.71
C MET A 733 3.51 12.11 -15.06
N ARG A 734 2.94 13.23 -15.55
CA ARG A 734 3.21 14.55 -14.98
C ARG A 734 2.71 14.65 -13.55
N ARG A 735 1.46 14.24 -13.31
CA ARG A 735 0.90 14.18 -11.96
C ARG A 735 1.73 13.26 -11.05
N TRP A 736 2.18 12.11 -11.55
CA TRP A 736 3.11 11.24 -10.82
C TRP A 736 4.41 11.91 -10.44
N LEU A 737 5.04 12.63 -11.36
CA LEU A 737 6.28 13.33 -11.08
C LEU A 737 6.08 14.42 -10.01
N GLU A 738 4.98 15.16 -10.09
CA GLU A 738 4.62 16.18 -9.09
C GLU A 738 4.41 15.57 -7.71
N ASP A 739 3.57 14.53 -7.61
CA ASP A 739 3.28 13.86 -6.34
C ASP A 739 4.54 13.18 -5.77
N SER A 740 5.39 12.60 -6.63
CA SER A 740 6.65 11.97 -6.22
C SER A 740 7.69 12.99 -5.77
N THR A 741 7.67 14.21 -6.31
CA THR A 741 8.57 15.30 -5.88
C THR A 741 8.11 15.89 -4.55
N ARG A 742 6.80 16.05 -4.38
CA ARG A 742 6.21 16.38 -3.06
C ARG A 742 6.39 15.25 -2.06
N GLY A 743 6.65 14.03 -2.54
CA GLY A 743 6.55 12.73 -1.88
C GLY A 743 5.28 12.58 -1.05
N SER A 744 4.22 13.27 -1.45
CA SER A 744 2.88 13.27 -0.88
C SER A 744 1.88 13.50 -2.01
N ALA A 745 0.67 12.97 -1.84
CA ALA A 745 -0.39 13.11 -2.85
C ALA A 745 -1.64 13.77 -2.27
N ASP A 746 -1.64 14.13 -0.97
CA ASP A 746 -2.78 14.78 -0.34
C ASP A 746 -2.69 16.27 -0.71
N VAL A 747 -3.56 16.75 -1.58
CA VAL A 747 -3.63 18.18 -1.96
C VAL A 747 -4.94 18.79 -1.46
N ASP A 748 -5.80 17.99 -0.83
CA ASP A 748 -7.17 18.36 -0.50
C ASP A 748 -7.33 18.56 1.00
N ASN A 749 -7.35 19.84 1.39
CA ASN A 749 -7.36 20.32 2.78
C ASN A 749 -8.71 20.87 3.21
N GLY A 750 -9.76 20.64 2.43
CA GLY A 750 -11.10 21.00 2.86
C GLY A 750 -11.47 20.31 4.17
N TYR A 751 -12.42 20.89 4.91
CA TYR A 751 -13.01 20.29 6.11
C TYR A 751 -13.41 18.82 5.89
N PHE A 752 -14.00 18.52 4.74
CA PHE A 752 -14.34 17.16 4.32
C PHE A 752 -13.12 16.25 4.11
N GLY A 753 -12.01 16.78 3.59
CA GLY A 753 -10.75 16.06 3.42
C GLY A 753 -10.18 15.58 4.76
N ASN A 754 -10.22 16.45 5.78
CA ASN A 754 -9.77 16.12 7.14
C ASN A 754 -10.66 15.06 7.81
N ILE A 755 -11.99 15.16 7.66
CA ILE A 755 -12.92 14.13 8.13
C ILE A 755 -12.64 12.80 7.44
N ALA A 756 -12.54 12.80 6.11
CA ALA A 756 -12.25 11.59 5.33
C ALA A 756 -10.91 10.96 5.74
N LYS A 757 -9.86 11.76 5.98
CA LYS A 757 -8.55 11.30 6.45
C LYS A 757 -8.63 10.63 7.82
N ASN A 758 -9.36 11.24 8.77
CA ASN A 758 -9.55 10.69 10.12
C ASN A 758 -10.40 9.41 10.11
N LEU A 759 -11.54 9.42 9.41
CA LEU A 759 -12.39 8.25 9.25
C LEU A 759 -11.61 7.10 8.61
N ARG A 760 -10.85 7.37 7.56
CA ARG A 760 -9.98 6.39 6.90
C ARG A 760 -9.00 5.76 7.89
N TYR A 761 -8.26 6.58 8.63
CA TYR A 761 -7.26 6.12 9.60
C TYR A 761 -7.88 5.21 10.68
N ASN A 762 -9.01 5.65 11.24
CA ASN A 762 -9.74 4.90 12.27
C ASN A 762 -10.33 3.61 11.72
N ALA A 763 -10.85 3.64 10.49
CA ALA A 763 -11.43 2.48 9.85
C ALA A 763 -10.39 1.40 9.48
N VAL A 764 -9.14 1.79 9.14
CA VAL A 764 -8.03 0.84 8.98
C VAL A 764 -7.79 0.06 10.27
N GLN A 765 -7.70 0.75 11.40
CA GLN A 765 -7.46 0.10 12.69
C GLN A 765 -8.64 -0.71 13.17
N PHE A 766 -9.85 -0.21 12.94
CA PHE A 766 -11.07 -0.94 13.21
C PHE A 766 -11.10 -2.27 12.43
N VAL A 767 -10.84 -2.23 11.13
CA VAL A 767 -11.02 -3.41 10.28
C VAL A 767 -9.85 -4.38 10.36
N LEU A 768 -8.61 -3.90 10.47
CA LEU A 768 -7.42 -4.74 10.41
C LEU A 768 -6.79 -5.01 11.79
N GLY A 769 -7.10 -4.19 12.80
CA GLY A 769 -6.52 -4.32 14.13
C GLY A 769 -6.78 -5.69 14.74
N PHE A 770 -5.71 -6.31 15.26
CA PHE A 770 -5.70 -7.64 15.88
C PHE A 770 -6.20 -8.81 15.01
N LYS A 771 -6.49 -8.62 13.72
CA LYS A 771 -6.92 -9.69 12.82
C LYS A 771 -5.75 -10.55 12.32
N SER A 772 -4.88 -10.99 13.21
CA SER A 772 -3.70 -11.77 12.84
C SER A 772 -4.07 -13.02 12.05
N LEU A 773 -5.06 -13.77 12.49
CA LEU A 773 -5.44 -15.04 11.89
C LEU A 773 -6.05 -14.93 10.48
N THR A 774 -6.62 -13.78 10.12
CA THR A 774 -7.26 -13.60 8.80
C THR A 774 -6.52 -12.63 7.90
N VAL A 775 -5.73 -11.69 8.44
CA VAL A 775 -4.99 -10.69 7.67
C VAL A 775 -3.53 -11.10 7.46
N ALA A 776 -2.87 -11.73 8.44
CA ALA A 776 -1.48 -12.16 8.27
C ALA A 776 -1.32 -13.14 7.10
N PRO A 777 -2.15 -14.20 6.97
CA PRO A 777 -2.03 -15.12 5.83
C PRO A 777 -2.30 -14.42 4.48
N LYS A 778 -3.14 -13.39 4.45
CA LYS A 778 -3.39 -12.60 3.22
C LYS A 778 -2.17 -11.82 2.77
N GLN A 779 -1.30 -11.39 3.69
CA GLN A 779 -0.03 -10.76 3.36
C GLN A 779 1.02 -11.78 2.88
N LEU A 780 0.90 -13.05 3.25
CA LEU A 780 1.78 -14.10 2.72
C LEU A 780 1.47 -14.41 1.25
N ILE A 781 0.20 -14.24 0.85
CA ILE A 781 -0.21 -14.41 -0.55
C ILE A 781 0.53 -13.45 -1.49
N SER A 782 0.96 -12.25 -1.04
CA SER A 782 1.75 -11.37 -1.90
C SER A 782 3.12 -11.96 -2.25
N GLY A 783 3.68 -12.86 -1.44
CA GLY A 783 4.87 -13.63 -1.78
C GLY A 783 4.67 -14.49 -3.03
N ILE A 784 3.46 -15.00 -3.26
CA ILE A 784 3.11 -15.80 -4.44
C ILE A 784 3.19 -14.95 -5.72
N ASN A 785 2.91 -13.65 -5.67
CA ASN A 785 3.09 -12.77 -6.82
C ASN A 785 4.58 -12.70 -7.24
N ALA A 786 5.51 -12.74 -6.29
CA ALA A 786 6.94 -12.80 -6.60
C ALA A 786 7.31 -14.14 -7.25
N MET A 787 6.82 -15.25 -6.70
CA MET A 787 6.99 -16.60 -7.26
C MET A 787 6.38 -16.73 -8.65
N THR A 788 5.30 -16.02 -8.92
CA THR A 788 4.65 -15.98 -10.24
C THR A 788 5.59 -15.34 -11.27
N VAL A 789 6.18 -14.19 -10.93
CA VAL A 789 7.08 -13.50 -11.84
C VAL A 789 8.43 -14.24 -11.99
N ARG A 790 8.93 -14.81 -10.89
CA ARG A 790 10.21 -15.53 -10.75
C ARG A 790 9.99 -16.88 -10.01
N PRO A 791 9.60 -17.95 -10.72
CA PRO A 791 9.36 -19.25 -10.07
C PRO A 791 10.62 -19.88 -9.47
N ASP A 792 11.77 -19.56 -10.04
CA ASP A 792 13.12 -19.95 -9.61
C ASP A 792 13.44 -19.57 -8.15
N ILE A 793 12.86 -18.49 -7.63
CA ILE A 793 13.10 -18.05 -6.24
C ILE A 793 12.06 -18.59 -5.23
N ALA A 794 11.07 -19.36 -5.68
CA ALA A 794 9.93 -19.75 -4.84
C ALA A 794 10.35 -20.56 -3.61
N TRP A 795 11.26 -21.52 -3.79
CA TRP A 795 11.78 -22.33 -2.69
C TRP A 795 12.56 -21.49 -1.66
N SER A 796 13.40 -20.55 -2.13
CA SER A 796 14.17 -19.66 -1.23
C SER A 796 13.25 -18.77 -0.40
N ILE A 797 12.17 -18.25 -0.99
CA ILE A 797 11.14 -17.50 -0.26
C ILE A 797 10.51 -18.39 0.82
N MET A 798 10.05 -19.60 0.46
CA MET A 798 9.40 -20.51 1.42
C MET A 798 10.33 -20.91 2.57
N LYS A 799 11.60 -21.23 2.27
CA LYS A 799 12.63 -21.56 3.27
C LYS A 799 12.90 -20.39 4.22
N ARG A 800 12.92 -19.16 3.73
CA ARG A 800 13.04 -17.94 4.58
C ARG A 800 11.81 -17.74 5.45
N MET A 801 10.62 -17.84 4.87
CA MET A 801 9.37 -17.68 5.61
C MET A 801 9.22 -18.72 6.73
N ALA A 802 9.56 -19.98 6.47
CA ALA A 802 9.57 -21.03 7.49
C ALA A 802 10.51 -20.68 8.66
N ARG A 803 11.72 -20.18 8.36
CA ARG A 803 12.69 -19.72 9.38
C ARG A 803 12.23 -18.49 10.16
N TYR A 804 11.34 -17.66 9.60
CA TYR A 804 10.76 -16.51 10.31
C TYR A 804 9.54 -16.89 11.16
N GLY A 805 8.89 -18.03 10.89
CA GLY A 805 7.79 -18.54 11.69
C GLY A 805 8.23 -19.07 13.06
N ASP A 806 9.51 -19.44 13.18
CA ASP A 806 10.11 -19.82 14.45
C ASP A 806 10.31 -18.58 15.35
N MET A 807 9.41 -18.42 16.32
CA MET A 807 9.41 -17.32 17.29
C MET A 807 10.63 -17.34 18.22
N GLY A 808 11.26 -18.50 18.45
CA GLY A 808 12.56 -18.58 19.13
C GLY A 808 13.67 -17.92 18.31
N ALA A 809 13.46 -17.85 16.99
CA ALA A 809 14.38 -17.30 16.01
C ALA A 809 13.90 -15.96 15.40
N LEU A 810 13.20 -15.11 16.16
CA LEU A 810 12.95 -13.69 15.78
C LEU A 810 14.25 -12.95 15.38
N GLY A 811 15.42 -13.45 15.81
CA GLY A 811 16.73 -13.02 15.35
C GLY A 811 16.97 -13.18 13.83
N ASN A 812 16.38 -14.19 13.18
CA ASN A 812 16.56 -14.46 11.74
C ASN A 812 15.98 -13.32 10.90
N LEU A 813 14.70 -12.96 11.11
CA LEU A 813 14.11 -11.83 10.38
C LEU A 813 14.86 -10.53 10.65
N LYS A 814 15.30 -10.31 11.90
CA LYS A 814 16.07 -9.11 12.26
C LYS A 814 17.40 -9.06 11.49
N LYS A 815 18.11 -10.19 11.40
CA LYS A 815 19.38 -10.33 10.68
C LYS A 815 19.18 -10.14 9.18
N ASP A 816 18.27 -10.89 8.58
CA ASP A 816 17.98 -10.86 7.14
C ASP A 816 17.49 -9.46 6.71
N TYR A 817 16.65 -8.82 7.51
CA TYR A 817 16.23 -7.45 7.24
C TYR A 817 17.38 -6.45 7.37
N ALA A 818 18.28 -6.62 8.35
CA ALA A 818 19.44 -5.75 8.50
C ALA A 818 20.37 -5.86 7.29
N GLU A 819 20.54 -7.07 6.75
CA GLU A 819 21.27 -7.33 5.52
C GLU A 819 20.62 -6.64 4.31
N ALA A 820 19.33 -6.88 4.08
CA ALA A 820 18.58 -6.25 2.99
C ALA A 820 18.58 -4.71 3.09
N SER A 821 18.44 -4.18 4.30
CA SER A 821 18.43 -2.72 4.57
C SER A 821 19.82 -2.09 4.46
N LYS A 822 20.90 -2.86 4.69
CA LYS A 822 22.28 -2.40 4.49
C LYS A 822 22.55 -2.22 2.99
N LYS A 823 22.07 -3.15 2.16
CA LYS A 823 22.29 -3.15 0.70
C LYS A 823 21.34 -2.20 -0.04
N SER A 824 20.05 -2.23 0.29
CA SER A 824 19.03 -1.47 -0.42
C SER A 824 18.45 -0.33 0.44
N LYS A 825 18.59 0.89 -0.08
CA LYS A 825 17.94 2.10 0.47
C LYS A 825 16.42 1.99 0.38
N MET A 826 15.89 1.36 -0.67
CA MET A 826 14.46 1.13 -0.84
C MET A 826 13.90 0.33 0.35
N MET A 827 14.44 -0.86 0.61
CA MET A 827 14.04 -1.72 1.75
C MET A 827 14.15 -1.01 3.11
N LYS A 828 15.22 -0.23 3.33
CA LYS A 828 15.41 0.54 4.59
C LYS A 828 14.39 1.67 4.76
N SER A 829 14.03 2.33 3.65
CA SER A 829 13.06 3.42 3.64
C SER A 829 11.61 2.96 3.42
N ARG A 830 11.38 1.67 3.10
CA ARG A 830 10.10 1.16 2.62
C ARG A 830 9.03 1.29 3.70
N ASP A 831 7.90 1.82 3.27
CA ASP A 831 6.67 1.83 4.03
C ASP A 831 5.62 0.95 3.36
N TRP A 832 4.90 0.16 4.15
CA TRP A 832 3.81 -0.70 3.68
C TRP A 832 2.45 0.00 3.74
N ASN A 833 2.30 0.95 4.68
CA ASN A 833 1.09 1.72 4.84
C ASN A 833 1.34 3.21 4.58
N ARG A 834 0.79 3.69 3.47
CA ARG A 834 0.85 5.10 3.04
C ARG A 834 0.42 6.08 4.14
N ASP A 835 -0.51 5.68 5.00
CA ASP A 835 -1.30 6.61 5.81
C ASP A 835 -1.08 6.48 7.32
N LEU A 836 -0.64 5.31 7.82
CA LEU A 836 -0.47 5.08 9.26
C LEU A 836 0.78 5.75 9.85
N ILE A 837 1.80 6.05 9.04
CA ILE A 837 3.10 6.58 9.51
C ILE A 837 3.22 8.09 9.26
N ARG A 838 2.42 8.65 8.35
CA ARG A 838 2.54 10.06 7.95
C ARG A 838 2.00 11.05 8.97
N LYS A 839 1.01 10.67 9.78
CA LYS A 839 0.67 11.47 10.96
C LYS A 839 1.69 11.14 12.04
N TRP A 840 2.77 11.89 12.07
CA TRP A 840 3.56 12.05 13.29
C TRP A 840 2.66 12.79 14.28
N ASP A 841 1.73 12.09 14.91
CA ASP A 841 1.05 12.66 16.07
C ASP A 841 2.10 12.86 17.19
N ARG A 842 1.86 13.76 18.14
CA ARG A 842 2.82 14.01 19.24
C ARG A 842 3.23 12.71 19.94
N SER A 843 2.33 11.73 20.05
CA SER A 843 2.60 10.45 20.72
C SER A 843 3.55 9.56 19.92
N ASP A 844 3.49 9.66 18.61
CA ASP A 844 4.33 8.96 17.65
C ASP A 844 5.70 9.65 17.58
N VAL A 845 5.76 10.99 17.51
CA VAL A 845 7.02 11.75 17.69
C VAL A 845 7.70 11.34 19.01
N ARG A 846 6.93 11.25 20.11
CA ARG A 846 7.43 10.76 21.40
C ARG A 846 8.08 9.40 21.30
N LYS A 847 7.38 8.43 20.72
CA LYS A 847 7.85 7.06 20.61
C LYS A 847 9.15 7.05 19.82
N TYR A 848 9.21 7.80 18.73
CA TYR A 848 10.41 7.95 17.92
C TYR A 848 11.59 8.47 18.76
N PHE A 849 11.44 9.58 19.48
CA PHE A 849 12.51 10.14 20.33
C PHE A 849 12.83 9.29 21.57
N GLN A 850 11.92 8.43 22.02
CA GLN A 850 12.15 7.45 23.08
C GLN A 850 12.72 6.12 22.56
N GLY A 851 13.08 6.02 21.27
CA GLY A 851 13.51 4.77 20.63
C GLY A 851 12.42 3.67 20.59
N LYS A 852 11.18 3.99 20.92
CA LYS A 852 10.02 3.07 20.92
C LYS A 852 9.44 2.94 19.52
N ARG A 853 8.97 1.74 19.18
CA ARG A 853 8.37 1.49 17.85
C ARG A 853 7.01 2.19 17.71
N MET A 854 6.84 2.83 16.55
CA MET A 854 5.65 3.59 16.13
C MET A 854 4.40 2.72 15.89
N SER A 855 4.53 1.40 15.78
CA SER A 855 3.37 0.57 15.45
C SER A 855 2.40 0.51 16.62
N ARG A 856 1.16 1.00 16.42
CA ARG A 856 0.04 0.62 17.28
C ARG A 856 0.02 -0.90 17.40
N ILE A 857 0.01 -1.40 18.62
CA ILE A 857 0.11 -2.84 18.93
C ILE A 857 -0.88 -3.66 18.09
N SER A 858 -2.06 -3.10 17.80
CA SER A 858 -3.09 -3.70 16.94
C SER A 858 -2.62 -4.02 15.51
N MET A 859 -1.65 -3.30 14.95
CA MET A 859 -1.14 -3.46 13.58
C MET A 859 0.24 -4.12 13.52
N ALA A 860 0.88 -4.39 14.66
CA ALA A 860 2.24 -4.92 14.73
C ALA A 860 2.42 -6.24 13.94
N HIS A 861 1.40 -7.11 13.97
CA HIS A 861 1.41 -8.37 13.24
C HIS A 861 1.38 -8.16 11.72
N ILE A 862 0.68 -7.15 11.20
CA ILE A 862 0.64 -6.85 9.76
C ILE A 862 1.99 -6.31 9.32
N ALA A 863 2.56 -5.38 10.08
CA ALA A 863 3.90 -4.85 9.83
C ALA A 863 4.97 -5.96 9.89
N TYR A 864 4.82 -6.92 10.81
CA TYR A 864 5.72 -8.08 10.89
C TYR A 864 5.64 -8.95 9.64
N ASN A 865 4.44 -9.37 9.24
CA ASN A 865 4.25 -10.28 8.10
C ASN A 865 4.65 -9.61 6.79
N ASP A 866 4.30 -8.34 6.60
CA ASP A 866 4.75 -7.56 5.44
C ASP A 866 6.29 -7.47 5.38
N LYS A 867 6.93 -7.16 6.51
CA LYS A 867 8.39 -7.12 6.61
C LYS A 867 9.01 -8.49 6.34
N ALA A 868 8.43 -9.56 6.87
CA ALA A 868 8.88 -10.94 6.66
C ALA A 868 8.81 -11.31 5.18
N THR A 869 7.64 -11.17 4.56
CA THR A 869 7.44 -11.48 3.13
C THR A 869 8.37 -10.66 2.24
N THR A 870 8.44 -9.35 2.45
CA THR A 870 9.27 -8.47 1.60
C THR A 870 10.77 -8.74 1.76
N THR A 871 11.23 -9.04 2.98
CA THR A 871 12.64 -9.43 3.22
C THR A 871 12.95 -10.77 2.57
N ALA A 872 12.05 -11.76 2.69
CA ALA A 872 12.22 -13.06 2.03
C ALA A 872 12.29 -12.91 0.50
N VAL A 873 11.36 -12.17 -0.09
CA VAL A 873 11.34 -11.89 -1.54
C VAL A 873 12.60 -11.15 -1.98
N TRP A 874 12.99 -10.09 -1.26
CA TRP A 874 14.14 -9.28 -1.62
C TRP A 874 15.44 -10.08 -1.61
N LEU A 875 15.73 -10.80 -0.52
CA LEU A 875 16.97 -11.59 -0.41
C LEU A 875 17.00 -12.72 -1.43
N SER A 876 15.88 -13.39 -1.66
CA SER A 876 15.81 -14.48 -2.65
C SER A 876 16.05 -13.96 -4.07
N ALA A 877 15.47 -12.81 -4.41
CA ALA A 877 15.68 -12.17 -5.70
C ALA A 877 17.10 -11.63 -5.87
N TYR A 878 17.67 -11.05 -4.81
CA TYR A 878 19.05 -10.56 -4.80
C TYR A 878 20.05 -11.69 -5.00
N GLU A 879 19.94 -12.78 -4.24
CA GLU A 879 20.83 -13.94 -4.34
C GLU A 879 20.75 -14.58 -5.72
N GLN A 880 19.53 -14.75 -6.24
CA GLN A 880 19.37 -15.29 -7.58
C GLN A 880 19.92 -14.35 -8.66
N ALA A 881 19.69 -13.03 -8.54
CA ALA A 881 20.25 -12.07 -9.49
C ALA A 881 21.79 -11.98 -9.40
N MET A 882 22.39 -12.24 -8.24
CA MET A 882 23.85 -12.37 -8.11
C MET A 882 24.40 -13.57 -8.90
N ILE A 883 23.63 -14.66 -8.98
CA ILE A 883 23.95 -15.83 -9.80
C ILE A 883 23.75 -15.50 -11.28
N ASP A 884 22.59 -14.93 -11.64
CA ASP A 884 22.22 -14.66 -13.04
C ASP A 884 23.09 -13.58 -13.70
N LEU A 885 23.74 -12.71 -12.92
CA LEU A 885 24.45 -11.51 -13.39
C LEU A 885 25.94 -11.51 -13.02
N ASP A 886 26.54 -12.69 -12.86
CA ASP A 886 27.98 -12.88 -12.60
C ASP A 886 28.50 -12.01 -11.44
N GLY A 887 27.72 -11.90 -10.37
CA GLY A 887 28.09 -11.15 -9.17
C GLY A 887 27.95 -9.63 -9.27
N ASN A 888 27.26 -9.09 -10.27
CA ASN A 888 27.01 -7.64 -10.35
C ASN A 888 26.02 -7.15 -9.27
N GLU A 889 26.54 -6.86 -8.09
CA GLU A 889 25.76 -6.50 -6.90
C GLU A 889 24.83 -5.31 -7.13
N LYS A 890 25.27 -4.28 -7.86
CA LYS A 890 24.47 -3.08 -8.09
C LYS A 890 23.22 -3.40 -8.92
N VAL A 891 23.36 -4.23 -9.95
CA VAL A 891 22.22 -4.64 -10.79
C VAL A 891 21.35 -5.63 -10.03
N ALA A 892 21.95 -6.56 -9.27
CA ALA A 892 21.20 -7.50 -8.42
C ALA A 892 20.31 -6.79 -7.38
N ILE A 893 20.83 -5.74 -6.73
CA ILE A 893 20.04 -4.88 -5.82
C ILE A 893 18.86 -4.25 -6.56
N GLN A 894 19.08 -3.73 -7.79
CA GLN A 894 18.02 -3.09 -8.57
C GLN A 894 16.93 -4.10 -8.99
N VAL A 895 17.32 -5.32 -9.38
CA VAL A 895 16.40 -6.42 -9.71
C VAL A 895 15.56 -6.79 -8.49
N ALA A 896 16.18 -6.96 -7.33
CA ALA A 896 15.47 -7.26 -6.09
C ALA A 896 14.52 -6.12 -5.67
N ASP A 897 14.96 -4.86 -5.79
CA ASP A 897 14.14 -3.68 -5.50
C ASP A 897 12.91 -3.61 -6.42
N ASP A 898 13.08 -3.88 -7.71
CA ASP A 898 12.00 -3.86 -8.69
C ASP A 898 11.04 -5.02 -8.51
N LEU A 899 11.51 -6.21 -8.16
CA LEU A 899 10.65 -7.35 -7.88
C LEU A 899 9.77 -7.07 -6.66
N VAL A 900 10.35 -6.59 -5.55
CA VAL A 900 9.56 -6.21 -4.37
C VAL A 900 8.58 -5.10 -4.72
N THR A 901 9.03 -4.08 -5.43
CA THR A 901 8.17 -2.95 -5.79
C THR A 901 7.00 -3.39 -6.66
N SER A 902 7.22 -4.29 -7.62
CA SER A 902 6.19 -4.76 -8.55
C SER A 902 5.21 -5.76 -7.93
N THR A 903 5.65 -6.57 -6.97
CA THR A 903 4.86 -7.72 -6.49
C THR A 903 4.28 -7.54 -5.09
N GLN A 904 4.92 -6.72 -4.26
CA GLN A 904 4.51 -6.47 -2.88
C GLN A 904 3.74 -5.14 -2.74
N PRO A 905 2.89 -5.00 -1.71
CA PRO A 905 2.28 -3.72 -1.37
C PRO A 905 3.33 -2.63 -1.13
N MET A 906 3.09 -1.42 -1.63
CA MET A 906 3.96 -0.26 -1.44
C MET A 906 3.17 0.93 -0.89
N GLY A 907 3.76 1.69 0.03
CA GLY A 907 3.16 2.90 0.63
C GLY A 907 3.74 4.21 0.09
N ASN A 908 4.86 4.17 -0.63
CA ASN A 908 5.53 5.37 -1.14
C ASN A 908 4.79 5.91 -2.36
N VAL A 909 4.76 7.24 -2.50
CA VAL A 909 3.96 7.90 -3.54
C VAL A 909 4.48 7.58 -4.94
N GLU A 910 5.78 7.51 -5.12
CA GLU A 910 6.44 7.16 -6.38
C GLU A 910 6.11 5.73 -6.87
N ASP A 911 5.73 4.83 -5.95
CA ASP A 911 5.42 3.44 -6.24
C ASP A 911 3.91 3.19 -6.40
N LEU A 912 3.08 4.21 -6.14
CA LEU A 912 1.63 4.10 -6.14
C LEU A 912 0.99 4.48 -7.49
N PRO A 913 -0.05 3.74 -7.93
CA PRO A 913 -0.85 4.14 -9.08
C PRO A 913 -1.57 5.48 -8.87
N GLY A 914 -2.02 6.09 -9.97
CA GLY A 914 -2.70 7.39 -9.97
C GLY A 914 -3.92 7.46 -9.04
N PHE A 915 -4.77 6.42 -9.02
CA PHE A 915 -5.95 6.40 -8.13
C PHE A 915 -5.61 6.36 -6.64
N PHE A 916 -4.43 5.84 -6.29
CA PHE A 916 -3.93 5.81 -4.92
C PHE A 916 -3.25 7.13 -4.54
N ARG A 917 -2.96 7.98 -5.51
CA ARG A 917 -2.50 9.36 -5.34
C ARG A 917 -3.62 10.38 -5.53
N GLY A 918 -4.85 9.89 -5.44
CA GLY A 918 -6.06 10.68 -5.50
C GLY A 918 -6.24 11.67 -4.36
N ASN A 919 -7.37 12.39 -4.38
CA ASN A 919 -7.81 13.21 -3.25
C ASN A 919 -8.17 12.34 -2.02
N ALA A 920 -8.53 12.97 -0.90
CA ALA A 920 -8.83 12.26 0.35
C ALA A 920 -9.94 11.21 0.16
N PHE A 921 -10.97 11.52 -0.63
CA PHE A 921 -12.08 10.61 -0.91
C PHE A 921 -11.66 9.41 -1.78
N GLU A 922 -10.95 9.63 -2.88
CA GLU A 922 -10.41 8.57 -3.73
C GLU A 922 -9.50 7.63 -2.94
N LYS A 923 -8.66 8.18 -2.07
CA LYS A 923 -7.78 7.41 -1.19
C LYS A 923 -8.53 6.62 -0.13
N MET A 924 -9.61 7.20 0.35
CA MET A 924 -10.52 6.58 1.30
C MET A 924 -11.25 5.38 0.66
N MET A 925 -11.55 5.43 -0.64
CA MET A 925 -12.10 4.31 -1.42
C MET A 925 -11.03 3.27 -1.81
N THR A 926 -9.78 3.68 -2.03
CA THR A 926 -8.69 2.81 -2.55
C THR A 926 -7.75 2.24 -1.48
N GLN A 927 -7.88 2.60 -0.21
CA GLN A 927 -6.95 2.20 0.87
C GLN A 927 -6.73 0.67 1.02
N PHE A 928 -7.71 -0.18 0.70
CA PHE A 928 -7.57 -1.65 0.73
C PHE A 928 -7.36 -2.27 -0.64
N MET A 929 -7.23 -1.44 -1.67
CA MET A 929 -7.09 -1.88 -3.05
C MET A 929 -5.62 -2.07 -3.46
N ASN A 930 -4.64 -1.85 -2.57
CA ASN A 930 -3.22 -1.90 -2.94
C ASN A 930 -2.84 -3.31 -3.45
N GLN A 931 -3.11 -4.36 -2.66
CA GLN A 931 -2.86 -5.74 -3.07
C GLN A 931 -3.72 -6.18 -4.27
N PRO A 932 -5.06 -5.95 -4.30
CA PRO A 932 -5.84 -6.20 -5.49
C PRO A 932 -5.27 -5.52 -6.75
N ASN A 933 -4.91 -4.24 -6.67
CA ASN A 933 -4.32 -3.52 -7.79
C ASN A 933 -2.99 -4.13 -8.25
N LYS A 934 -2.16 -4.67 -7.35
CA LYS A 934 -0.96 -5.43 -7.73
C LYS A 934 -1.32 -6.68 -8.54
N ASN A 935 -2.35 -7.42 -8.13
CA ASN A 935 -2.81 -8.62 -8.84
C ASN A 935 -3.34 -8.27 -10.25
N TRP A 936 -4.01 -7.12 -10.39
CA TRP A 936 -4.40 -6.59 -11.69
C TRP A 936 -3.23 -6.17 -12.56
N ASN A 937 -2.26 -5.45 -11.98
CA ASN A 937 -1.02 -5.12 -12.69
C ASN A 937 -0.32 -6.40 -13.15
N MET A 938 -0.26 -7.45 -12.32
CA MET A 938 0.30 -8.74 -12.70
C MET A 938 -0.47 -9.38 -13.87
N LEU A 939 -1.80 -9.47 -13.79
CA LEU A 939 -2.64 -10.03 -14.87
C LEU A 939 -2.49 -9.25 -16.18
N ARG A 940 -2.63 -7.92 -16.12
CA ARG A 940 -2.64 -7.06 -17.30
C ARG A 940 -1.25 -6.86 -17.89
N HIS A 941 -0.23 -6.65 -17.06
CA HIS A 941 1.13 -6.34 -17.49
C HIS A 941 2.00 -7.59 -17.62
N ASP A 942 2.17 -8.35 -16.53
CA ASP A 942 3.17 -9.42 -16.46
C ASP A 942 2.73 -10.74 -17.09
N ILE A 943 1.42 -10.92 -17.27
CA ILE A 943 0.83 -12.07 -17.98
C ILE A 943 0.40 -11.63 -19.38
N TYR A 944 -0.72 -10.93 -19.52
CA TYR A 944 -1.30 -10.62 -20.83
C TYR A 944 -0.41 -9.70 -21.67
N GLY A 945 0.11 -8.63 -21.06
CA GLY A 945 0.95 -7.65 -21.73
C GLY A 945 2.24 -8.25 -22.28
N LYS A 946 2.99 -8.98 -21.44
CA LYS A 946 4.21 -9.67 -21.84
C LYS A 946 3.95 -10.78 -22.86
N LEU A 947 2.85 -11.53 -22.74
CA LEU A 947 2.47 -12.55 -23.73
C LEU A 947 2.22 -11.91 -25.10
N ARG A 948 1.43 -10.83 -25.14
CA ARG A 948 1.13 -10.09 -26.37
C ARG A 948 2.38 -9.48 -27.00
N ALA A 949 3.36 -9.09 -26.18
CA ALA A 949 4.64 -8.56 -26.64
C ALA A 949 5.67 -9.67 -26.99
N GLY A 950 5.31 -10.96 -26.90
CA GLY A 950 6.22 -12.07 -27.18
C GLY A 950 7.38 -12.20 -26.18
N LYS A 951 7.26 -11.60 -24.99
CA LYS A 951 8.29 -11.61 -23.95
C LYS A 951 8.19 -12.79 -22.99
N ILE A 952 7.06 -13.49 -23.05
CA ILE A 952 6.87 -14.78 -22.40
C ILE A 952 6.15 -15.71 -23.34
N THR A 953 6.39 -17.01 -23.19
CA THR A 953 5.67 -18.04 -23.94
C THR A 953 4.23 -18.18 -23.43
N LYS A 954 3.37 -18.84 -24.22
CA LYS A 954 2.01 -19.19 -23.77
C LYS A 954 2.05 -20.04 -22.51
N LEU A 955 2.99 -20.98 -22.40
CA LEU A 955 3.16 -21.81 -21.22
C LEU A 955 3.53 -21.00 -19.98
N GLN A 956 4.52 -20.09 -20.10
CA GLN A 956 4.86 -19.17 -19.02
C GLN A 956 3.66 -18.30 -18.63
N ALA A 957 2.86 -17.83 -19.59
CA ALA A 957 1.64 -17.09 -19.30
C ALA A 957 0.61 -17.94 -18.54
N THR A 958 0.42 -19.20 -18.93
CA THR A 958 -0.46 -20.16 -18.22
C THR A 958 0.05 -20.42 -16.81
N GLN A 959 1.34 -20.75 -16.64
CA GLN A 959 1.97 -20.95 -15.33
C GLN A 959 1.80 -19.73 -14.45
N ARG A 960 2.00 -18.52 -15.00
CA ARG A 960 1.76 -17.28 -14.27
C ARG A 960 0.30 -17.02 -13.94
N PHE A 961 -0.63 -17.42 -14.80
CA PHE A 961 -2.06 -17.30 -14.53
C PHE A 961 -2.50 -18.24 -13.42
N MET A 962 -2.06 -19.49 -13.46
CA MET A 962 -2.32 -20.48 -12.40
C MET A 962 -1.77 -20.01 -11.06
N THR A 963 -0.48 -19.65 -11.01
CA THR A 963 0.21 -19.26 -9.78
C THR A 963 -0.18 -17.87 -9.29
N GLY A 964 -0.44 -16.92 -10.19
CA GLY A 964 -0.71 -15.53 -9.83
C GLY A 964 -2.19 -15.19 -9.65
N GLN A 965 -3.12 -15.97 -10.23
CA GLN A 965 -4.56 -15.69 -10.15
C GLN A 965 -5.30 -16.81 -9.43
N ILE A 966 -5.11 -18.06 -9.84
CA ILE A 966 -5.92 -19.17 -9.32
C ILE A 966 -5.52 -19.54 -7.89
N ILE A 967 -4.24 -19.81 -7.63
CA ILE A 967 -3.79 -20.20 -6.29
C ILE A 967 -4.10 -19.10 -5.26
N PRO A 968 -3.75 -17.82 -5.48
CA PRO A 968 -4.13 -16.71 -4.60
C PRO A 968 -5.63 -16.57 -4.41
N ALA A 969 -6.45 -16.76 -5.44
CA ALA A 969 -7.90 -16.70 -5.33
C ALA A 969 -8.44 -17.77 -4.38
N VAL A 970 -8.04 -19.03 -4.60
CA VAL A 970 -8.47 -20.17 -3.78
C VAL A 970 -8.00 -20.00 -2.34
N LEU A 971 -6.72 -19.66 -2.11
CA LEU A 971 -6.19 -19.41 -0.76
C LEU A 971 -6.91 -18.24 -0.07
N LEU A 972 -7.18 -17.16 -0.79
CA LEU A 972 -7.94 -16.02 -0.24
C LEU A 972 -9.37 -16.41 0.11
N GLY A 973 -10.02 -17.22 -0.73
CA GLY A 973 -11.33 -17.81 -0.49
C GLY A 973 -11.31 -18.71 0.75
N MET A 974 -10.32 -19.58 0.88
CA MET A 974 -10.12 -20.46 2.04
C MET A 974 -9.96 -19.66 3.33
N ILE A 975 -9.09 -18.65 3.35
CA ILE A 975 -8.87 -17.78 4.51
C ILE A 975 -10.15 -17.02 4.86
N THR A 976 -10.88 -16.55 3.85
CA THR A 976 -12.10 -15.74 4.04
C THR A 976 -13.27 -16.59 4.54
N ARG A 977 -13.39 -17.85 4.08
CA ARG A 977 -14.42 -18.80 4.53
C ARG A 977 -14.05 -19.55 5.81
N GLY A 978 -12.76 -19.67 6.13
CA GLY A 978 -12.27 -20.54 7.20
C GLY A 978 -12.45 -22.04 6.91
N ARG A 979 -12.54 -22.43 5.63
CA ARG A 979 -12.63 -23.82 5.15
C ARG A 979 -12.21 -23.93 3.68
N LEU A 980 -11.95 -25.15 3.21
CA LEU A 980 -11.78 -25.44 1.80
C LEU A 980 -13.03 -25.12 0.97
N PRO A 981 -12.89 -24.79 -0.32
CA PRO A 981 -14.03 -24.75 -1.23
C PRO A 981 -14.71 -26.12 -1.29
N GLU A 982 -16.03 -26.16 -1.28
CA GLU A 982 -16.81 -27.42 -1.31
C GLU A 982 -17.36 -27.76 -2.69
N SER A 983 -17.27 -26.82 -3.63
CA SER A 983 -17.74 -26.99 -5.00
C SER A 983 -16.87 -26.19 -5.99
N PRO A 984 -16.83 -26.60 -7.27
CA PRO A 984 -16.23 -25.81 -8.34
C PRO A 984 -16.84 -24.40 -8.46
N GLU A 985 -18.12 -24.23 -8.11
CA GLU A 985 -18.78 -22.92 -8.10
C GLU A 985 -18.13 -21.97 -7.08
N GLU A 986 -17.72 -22.46 -5.91
CA GLU A 986 -17.00 -21.64 -4.92
C GLU A 986 -15.61 -21.25 -5.43
N VAL A 987 -14.89 -22.18 -6.07
CA VAL A 987 -13.59 -21.90 -6.70
C VAL A 987 -13.75 -20.85 -7.80
N LEU A 988 -14.75 -21.00 -8.67
CA LEU A 988 -15.02 -20.04 -9.75
C LEU A 988 -15.40 -18.66 -9.20
N LYS A 989 -16.20 -18.62 -8.13
CA LYS A 989 -16.54 -17.37 -7.42
C LYS A 989 -15.31 -16.71 -6.82
N ASP A 990 -14.39 -17.49 -6.25
CA ASP A 990 -13.13 -16.97 -5.72
C ASP A 990 -12.26 -16.38 -6.82
N ILE A 991 -12.09 -17.10 -7.94
CA ILE A 991 -11.33 -16.63 -9.10
C ILE A 991 -11.95 -15.35 -9.66
N ALA A 992 -13.27 -15.34 -9.88
CA ALA A 992 -13.99 -14.17 -10.38
C ALA A 992 -13.86 -12.98 -9.42
N SER A 993 -14.00 -13.20 -8.11
CA SER A 993 -13.83 -12.18 -7.08
C SER A 993 -12.40 -11.63 -7.08
N HIS A 994 -11.40 -12.50 -7.23
CA HIS A 994 -9.99 -12.14 -7.25
C HIS A 994 -9.59 -11.35 -8.49
N MET A 995 -10.10 -11.72 -9.67
CA MET A 995 -9.81 -11.03 -10.94
C MET A 995 -10.56 -9.71 -11.06
N MET A 996 -11.80 -9.64 -10.53
CA MET A 996 -12.64 -8.44 -10.63
C MET A 996 -12.40 -7.45 -9.50
N GLY A 997 -12.10 -7.93 -8.29
CA GLY A 997 -11.83 -7.11 -7.11
C GLY A 997 -10.82 -5.97 -7.29
N PRO A 998 -9.77 -6.11 -8.12
CA PRO A 998 -8.82 -5.04 -8.40
C PRO A 998 -9.35 -3.81 -9.14
N HIS A 999 -10.44 -3.95 -9.91
CA HIS A 999 -11.00 -2.84 -10.65
C HIS A 999 -11.70 -1.87 -9.70
N VAL A 1000 -11.06 -0.73 -9.48
CA VAL A 1000 -11.56 0.34 -8.61
C VAL A 1000 -12.94 0.81 -9.08
N PHE A 1001 -13.92 0.89 -8.18
CA PHE A 1001 -15.32 1.28 -8.45
C PHE A 1001 -16.16 0.27 -9.26
N PHE A 1002 -15.66 -0.30 -10.36
CA PHE A 1002 -16.47 -1.13 -11.26
C PHE A 1002 -16.40 -2.63 -10.99
N GLY A 1003 -15.26 -3.12 -10.49
CA GLY A 1003 -15.03 -4.55 -10.30
C GLY A 1003 -16.07 -5.21 -9.41
N ARG A 1004 -16.36 -4.55 -8.30
CA ARG A 1004 -17.32 -5.03 -7.32
C ARG A 1004 -18.77 -4.90 -7.80
N PHE A 1005 -19.07 -3.86 -8.59
CA PHE A 1005 -20.38 -3.74 -9.23
C PHE A 1005 -20.63 -4.90 -10.20
N ILE A 1006 -19.67 -5.17 -11.09
CA ILE A 1006 -19.78 -6.26 -12.07
C ILE A 1006 -19.84 -7.62 -11.35
N TYR A 1007 -18.98 -7.84 -10.36
CA TYR A 1007 -18.99 -9.08 -9.57
C TYR A 1007 -20.37 -9.32 -8.93
N ASN A 1008 -20.93 -8.33 -8.22
CA ASN A 1008 -22.22 -8.52 -7.54
C ASN A 1008 -23.39 -8.64 -8.51
N ALA A 1009 -23.35 -7.94 -9.66
CA ALA A 1009 -24.33 -8.12 -10.72
C ALA A 1009 -24.25 -9.54 -11.32
N ALA A 1010 -23.04 -10.08 -11.48
CA ALA A 1010 -22.81 -11.42 -12.03
C ALA A 1010 -23.15 -12.55 -11.05
N THR A 1011 -22.86 -12.39 -9.76
CA THR A 1011 -23.15 -13.44 -8.76
C THR A 1011 -24.59 -13.39 -8.24
N GLY A 1012 -25.32 -12.30 -8.49
CA GLY A 1012 -26.64 -12.07 -7.93
C GLY A 1012 -26.63 -11.78 -6.42
N ASP A 1013 -25.43 -11.63 -5.82
CA ASP A 1013 -25.24 -11.24 -4.41
C ASP A 1013 -25.35 -9.71 -4.25
N TRP A 1014 -26.25 -9.08 -5.01
CA TRP A 1014 -26.41 -7.63 -5.00
C TRP A 1014 -27.06 -7.17 -3.70
N ASP A 1015 -26.23 -6.79 -2.73
CA ASP A 1015 -26.63 -5.95 -1.61
C ASP A 1015 -26.17 -4.51 -1.91
N PRO A 1016 -27.06 -3.57 -2.29
CA PRO A 1016 -26.69 -2.21 -2.67
C PRO A 1016 -25.91 -1.44 -1.58
N LEU A 1017 -26.05 -1.82 -0.31
CA LEU A 1017 -25.28 -1.26 0.81
C LEU A 1017 -23.89 -1.92 0.94
N GLU A 1018 -23.76 -3.23 0.70
CA GLU A 1018 -22.46 -3.93 0.73
C GLU A 1018 -21.66 -3.85 -0.60
N SER A 1019 -22.29 -3.52 -1.74
CA SER A 1019 -21.74 -3.76 -3.09
C SER A 1019 -21.09 -2.55 -3.77
N ALA A 1020 -21.63 -1.35 -3.62
CA ALA A 1020 -21.15 -0.17 -4.34
C ALA A 1020 -20.30 0.77 -3.46
N ILE A 1021 -20.54 0.77 -2.15
CA ILE A 1021 -20.07 1.81 -1.21
C ILE A 1021 -19.50 1.21 0.09
N SER A 1022 -19.37 -0.11 0.23
CA SER A 1022 -18.71 -0.74 1.39
C SER A 1022 -17.19 -0.55 1.42
N ALA A 1023 -16.70 0.56 0.87
CA ALA A 1023 -15.53 1.17 1.43
C ALA A 1023 -15.77 1.28 2.94
N ILE A 1024 -14.84 0.69 3.66
CA ILE A 1024 -14.68 0.67 5.11
C ILE A 1024 -14.94 2.00 5.86
N PRO A 1025 -14.82 3.21 5.28
CA PRO A 1025 -15.27 4.44 5.94
C PRO A 1025 -16.77 4.52 6.17
N PHE A 1026 -17.58 3.88 5.31
CA PHE A 1026 -19.03 3.83 5.49
C PHE A 1026 -19.46 2.80 6.53
N LYS A 1027 -18.54 1.94 6.98
CA LYS A 1027 -18.82 0.95 8.02
C LYS A 1027 -19.23 1.60 9.34
N GLY A 1028 -18.72 2.80 9.67
CA GLY A 1028 -19.19 3.55 10.83
C GLY A 1028 -20.66 3.95 10.72
N PHE A 1029 -21.09 4.41 9.55
CA PHE A 1029 -22.49 4.73 9.28
C PHE A 1029 -23.37 3.49 9.21
N GLU A 1030 -22.86 2.40 8.63
CA GLU A 1030 -23.56 1.11 8.56
C GLU A 1030 -23.78 0.51 9.95
N GLU A 1031 -22.74 0.42 10.77
CA GLU A 1031 -22.87 -0.02 12.17
C GLU A 1031 -23.77 0.94 12.96
N GLY A 1032 -23.73 2.24 12.68
CA GLY A 1032 -24.65 3.22 13.29
C GLY A 1032 -26.11 2.96 12.91
N ALA A 1033 -26.39 2.69 11.64
CA ALA A 1033 -27.72 2.34 11.16
C ALA A 1033 -28.20 1.01 11.75
N ARG A 1034 -27.32 0.01 11.87
CA ARG A 1034 -27.61 -1.27 12.52
C ARG A 1034 -27.88 -1.08 14.01
N THR A 1035 -27.14 -0.21 14.70
CA THR A 1035 -27.39 0.17 16.09
C THR A 1035 -28.79 0.73 16.27
N VAL A 1036 -29.17 1.73 15.46
CA VAL A 1036 -30.50 2.34 15.52
C VAL A 1036 -31.60 1.33 15.18
N THR A 1037 -31.37 0.46 14.20
CA THR A 1037 -32.35 -0.56 13.78
C THR A 1037 -32.54 -1.62 14.87
N SER A 1038 -31.47 -2.09 15.51
CA SER A 1038 -31.53 -3.04 16.61
C SER A 1038 -32.16 -2.43 17.87
N ALA A 1039 -31.88 -1.15 18.15
CA ALA A 1039 -32.50 -0.43 19.25
C ALA A 1039 -34.02 -0.32 19.04
N LYS A 1040 -34.46 0.01 17.82
CA LYS A 1040 -35.89 0.03 17.45
C LYS A 1040 -36.56 -1.34 17.56
N ARG A 1041 -35.82 -2.43 17.40
CA ARG A 1041 -36.31 -3.81 17.55
C ARG A 1041 -36.27 -4.32 18.99
N GLY A 1042 -35.72 -3.54 19.94
CA GLY A 1042 -35.54 -3.95 21.33
C GLY A 1042 -34.45 -5.00 21.55
N ASP A 1043 -33.56 -5.22 20.57
CA ASP A 1043 -32.45 -6.17 20.69
C ASP A 1043 -31.25 -5.50 21.36
N ILE A 1044 -31.24 -5.53 22.70
CA ILE A 1044 -30.24 -4.84 23.53
C ILE A 1044 -28.82 -5.33 23.21
N GLN A 1045 -28.63 -6.64 23.03
CA GLN A 1045 -27.34 -7.25 22.73
C GLN A 1045 -26.79 -6.73 21.40
N LYS A 1046 -27.59 -6.80 20.32
CA LYS A 1046 -27.16 -6.25 19.02
C LYS A 1046 -26.99 -4.74 19.04
N THR A 1047 -27.77 -4.03 19.84
CA THR A 1047 -27.61 -2.58 20.01
C THR A 1047 -26.27 -2.24 20.64
N ILE A 1048 -25.85 -2.97 21.68
CA ILE A 1048 -24.54 -2.80 22.30
C ILE A 1048 -23.43 -3.21 21.33
N GLU A 1049 -23.55 -4.36 20.65
CA GLU A 1049 -22.55 -4.85 19.70
C GLU A 1049 -22.31 -3.85 18.56
N HIS A 1050 -23.39 -3.42 17.89
CA HIS A 1050 -23.31 -2.42 16.82
C HIS A 1050 -22.93 -1.04 17.35
N GLY A 1051 -23.31 -0.67 18.57
CA GLY A 1051 -22.91 0.60 19.20
C GLY A 1051 -21.41 0.66 19.47
N VAL A 1052 -20.84 -0.43 20.01
CA VAL A 1052 -19.39 -0.61 20.18
C VAL A 1052 -18.69 -0.66 18.82
N GLY A 1053 -19.29 -1.31 17.82
CA GLY A 1053 -18.81 -1.33 16.44
C GLY A 1053 -18.75 0.06 15.81
N THR A 1054 -19.80 0.87 16.01
CA THR A 1054 -19.90 2.26 15.56
C THR A 1054 -18.81 3.10 16.20
N TYR A 1055 -18.69 3.05 17.54
CA TYR A 1055 -17.63 3.75 18.27
C TYR A 1055 -16.24 3.30 17.80
N GLY A 1056 -16.03 2.00 17.63
CA GLY A 1056 -14.78 1.42 17.12
C GLY A 1056 -14.43 1.92 15.72
N ALA A 1057 -15.40 1.99 14.81
CA ALA A 1057 -15.18 2.46 13.44
C ALA A 1057 -14.87 3.97 13.37
N PHE A 1058 -15.57 4.80 14.17
CA PHE A 1058 -15.35 6.25 14.21
C PHE A 1058 -14.08 6.65 14.96
N THR A 1059 -13.65 5.88 15.96
CA THR A 1059 -12.50 6.24 16.83
C THR A 1059 -11.24 5.42 16.55
N GLY A 1060 -11.35 4.27 15.89
CA GLY A 1060 -10.27 3.31 15.68
C GLY A 1060 -9.81 2.60 16.96
N LYS A 1061 -10.40 2.91 18.13
CA LYS A 1061 -9.94 2.43 19.44
C LYS A 1061 -10.32 0.99 19.74
N ILE A 1062 -11.43 0.50 19.17
CA ILE A 1062 -11.95 -0.85 19.43
C ILE A 1062 -11.93 -1.63 18.13
N PRO A 1063 -10.90 -2.46 17.87
CA PRO A 1063 -10.84 -3.23 16.64
C PRO A 1063 -11.98 -4.22 16.50
N GLN A 1064 -12.48 -4.41 15.28
CA GLN A 1064 -13.59 -5.31 14.98
C GLN A 1064 -13.29 -6.76 15.41
N GLN A 1065 -12.02 -7.17 15.41
CA GLN A 1065 -11.66 -8.50 15.88
C GLN A 1065 -12.00 -8.70 17.36
N LEU A 1066 -11.80 -7.67 18.19
CA LEU A 1066 -12.12 -7.75 19.62
C LEU A 1066 -13.62 -7.98 19.81
N ILE A 1067 -14.46 -7.27 19.05
CA ILE A 1067 -15.92 -7.46 19.05
C ILE A 1067 -16.27 -8.88 18.59
N THR A 1068 -15.67 -9.33 17.48
CA THR A 1068 -15.91 -10.66 16.91
C THR A 1068 -15.54 -11.78 17.88
N THR A 1069 -14.36 -11.68 18.50
CA THR A 1069 -13.81 -12.62 19.46
C THR A 1069 -14.62 -12.64 20.75
N THR A 1070 -14.94 -11.48 21.33
CA THR A 1070 -15.76 -11.41 22.55
C THR A 1070 -17.16 -11.98 22.30
N GLY A 1071 -17.80 -11.61 21.18
CA GLY A 1071 -19.07 -12.20 20.79
C GLY A 1071 -18.96 -13.71 20.63
N GLY A 1072 -17.90 -14.21 19.98
CA GLY A 1072 -17.73 -15.66 19.84
C GLY A 1072 -17.47 -16.43 21.13
N ILE A 1073 -16.76 -15.83 22.10
CA ILE A 1073 -16.58 -16.42 23.43
C ILE A 1073 -17.93 -16.49 24.16
N ILE A 1074 -18.75 -15.45 24.05
CA ILE A 1074 -20.09 -15.41 24.65
C ILE A 1074 -21.00 -16.47 24.00
N ASP A 1075 -21.06 -16.50 22.67
CA ASP A 1075 -21.86 -17.47 21.91
C ASP A 1075 -21.46 -18.92 22.26
N LEU A 1076 -20.16 -19.20 22.44
CA LEU A 1076 -19.66 -20.51 22.87
C LEU A 1076 -20.02 -20.82 24.32
N ALA A 1077 -19.90 -19.84 25.23
CA ALA A 1077 -20.20 -20.02 26.66
C ALA A 1077 -21.70 -20.23 26.92
N GLN A 1078 -22.56 -19.60 26.10
CA GLN A 1078 -24.01 -19.72 26.16
C GLN A 1078 -24.55 -20.92 25.37
N GLY A 1079 -23.69 -21.62 24.60
CA GLY A 1079 -24.11 -22.73 23.75
C GLY A 1079 -24.91 -22.31 22.49
N GLU A 1080 -24.87 -21.03 22.12
CA GLU A 1080 -25.47 -20.52 20.88
C GLU A 1080 -24.70 -21.00 19.64
N THR A 1081 -23.42 -21.34 19.81
CA THR A 1081 -22.62 -22.02 18.79
C THR A 1081 -21.67 -23.04 19.41
N GLU A 1082 -21.37 -24.10 18.68
CA GLU A 1082 -20.29 -25.05 18.98
C GLU A 1082 -19.05 -24.79 18.09
N ASP A 1083 -19.14 -23.87 17.13
CA ASP A 1083 -18.06 -23.62 16.17
C ASP A 1083 -17.02 -22.67 16.75
N ILE A 1084 -15.88 -23.21 17.16
CA ILE A 1084 -14.74 -22.44 17.69
C ILE A 1084 -14.25 -21.36 16.71
N LYS A 1085 -14.53 -21.50 15.41
CA LYS A 1085 -14.21 -20.49 14.40
C LYS A 1085 -14.91 -19.16 14.69
N ARG A 1086 -15.99 -19.15 15.48
CA ARG A 1086 -16.72 -17.94 15.87
C ARG A 1086 -15.85 -16.92 16.64
N ILE A 1087 -14.78 -17.38 17.28
CA ILE A 1087 -13.78 -16.53 17.93
C ILE A 1087 -13.01 -15.70 16.89
N VAL A 1088 -12.85 -16.22 15.68
CA VAL A 1088 -12.05 -15.61 14.60
C VAL A 1088 -12.94 -14.94 13.57
N TYR A 1089 -14.05 -15.59 13.22
CA TYR A 1089 -14.98 -15.21 12.18
C TYR A 1089 -16.30 -14.73 12.79
N SER A 1090 -16.89 -13.69 12.19
CA SER A 1090 -18.21 -13.24 12.62
C SER A 1090 -19.27 -14.30 12.33
N GLU A 1091 -20.35 -14.28 13.12
CA GLU A 1091 -21.49 -15.19 12.94
C GLU A 1091 -22.02 -15.14 11.50
N TYR A 1092 -22.10 -13.93 10.93
CA TYR A 1092 -22.47 -13.70 9.54
C TYR A 1092 -21.55 -14.45 8.56
N MET A 1093 -20.23 -14.38 8.74
CA MET A 1093 -19.28 -15.07 7.86
C MET A 1093 -19.42 -16.58 7.95
N ILE A 1094 -19.68 -17.12 9.15
CA ILE A 1094 -19.92 -18.55 9.31
C ILE A 1094 -21.24 -18.92 8.64
N LYS A 1095 -22.34 -18.21 8.94
CA LYS A 1095 -23.68 -18.47 8.36
C LYS A 1095 -23.68 -18.37 6.83
N LYS A 1096 -23.08 -17.32 6.26
CA LYS A 1096 -22.99 -17.09 4.81
C LYS A 1096 -22.23 -18.19 4.09
N ASN A 1097 -21.21 -18.75 4.74
CA ASN A 1097 -20.35 -19.78 4.19
C ASN A 1097 -20.69 -21.19 4.68
N LYS A 1098 -21.77 -21.38 5.45
CA LYS A 1098 -22.27 -22.71 5.77
C LYS A 1098 -22.68 -23.37 4.46
N PRO A 1099 -22.29 -24.64 4.21
CA PRO A 1099 -22.83 -25.38 3.10
C PRO A 1099 -24.35 -25.23 3.12
N LYS A 1100 -24.96 -24.90 1.98
CA LYS A 1100 -26.41 -25.02 1.86
C LYS A 1100 -26.71 -26.47 2.21
N ALA A 1101 -27.38 -26.69 3.34
CA ALA A 1101 -27.82 -28.03 3.72
C ALA A 1101 -28.46 -28.61 2.45
N PRO A 1102 -28.08 -29.83 2.03
CA PRO A 1102 -28.68 -30.42 0.85
C PRO A 1102 -30.17 -30.27 1.07
N THR A 1103 -30.86 -29.61 0.13
CA THR A 1103 -32.30 -29.51 0.15
C THR A 1103 -32.80 -30.93 -0.06
N GLY A 1104 -32.74 -31.74 0.99
CA GLY A 1104 -33.47 -32.97 1.09
C GLY A 1104 -34.86 -32.53 0.72
N ARG A 1105 -35.40 -33.07 -0.37
CA ARG A 1105 -36.83 -33.02 -0.59
C ARG A 1105 -37.40 -33.39 0.77
N HIS A 1106 -38.05 -32.44 1.44
CA HIS A 1106 -39.01 -32.82 2.44
C HIS A 1106 -39.93 -33.75 1.66
N ARG A 1107 -39.72 -35.07 1.79
CA ARG A 1107 -40.78 -36.03 1.56
C ARG A 1107 -41.85 -35.46 2.45
N THR A 1108 -42.84 -34.81 1.85
CA THR A 1108 -44.13 -34.62 2.48
C THR A 1108 -44.51 -36.03 2.90
N ILE A 1109 -44.22 -36.36 4.15
CA ILE A 1109 -44.83 -37.50 4.81
C ILE A 1109 -46.28 -37.10 4.75
N ASN A 1110 -47.02 -37.67 3.79
CA ASN A 1110 -48.46 -37.57 3.76
C ASN A 1110 -48.88 -38.01 5.15
N ARG A 1111 -49.26 -37.06 6.01
CA ARG A 1111 -49.84 -37.38 7.30
C ARG A 1111 -51.03 -38.27 6.97
N PRO A 1112 -51.11 -39.51 7.52
CA PRO A 1112 -52.28 -40.33 7.30
C PRO A 1112 -53.51 -39.52 7.71
N PRO A 1113 -54.60 -39.54 6.92
CA PRO A 1113 -55.78 -38.76 7.21
C PRO A 1113 -56.25 -39.12 8.61
N VAL A 1114 -56.35 -38.10 9.47
CA VAL A 1114 -56.90 -38.24 10.82
C VAL A 1114 -58.34 -38.71 10.65
N ARG A 1115 -58.60 -40.01 10.86
CA ARG A 1115 -59.96 -40.53 11.02
C ARG A 1115 -60.54 -39.89 12.28
N ARG A 1116 -61.41 -38.89 12.11
CA ARG A 1116 -62.30 -38.44 13.19
C ARG A 1116 -63.16 -39.65 13.61
N ARG A 1117 -63.00 -40.12 14.84
CA ARG A 1117 -64.01 -40.98 15.49
C ARG A 1117 -65.22 -40.12 15.84
N ARG A 1118 -66.42 -40.64 15.56
CA ARG A 1118 -67.70 -40.13 16.05
C ARG A 1118 -67.79 -40.33 17.55
#